data_AF-A0A848XAA1-F1
#
_entry.id   AF-A0A848XAA1-F1
#
_cell.length_a   1.000
_cell.length_b   1.000
_cell.length_c   1.000
_cell.angle_alpha   90.00
_cell.angle_beta   90.00
_cell.angle_gamma   90.00
#
_symmetry.space_group_name_H-M   'P 1'
#
loop_
_entity.id
_entity.type
_entity.pdbx_description
1 polymer ?
#
loop_
_entity_poly.entity_id
_entity_poly.type
_entity_poly.pdbx_seq_one_letter_code
_entity_poly.pdbx_strand_id
1 'polypeptide(L)'
;MTLTDRLNAALSDRYHVDGESGEGGMARVFRATDLRHDRPVAIKVLKPELGAQVDADRFFAEIRTTAGLQHPHILPLFDSGEADGLLYYVMPFVRGESLRTLLAREGRLSFGQAVKIAAGVAEALEHAHRQGVLHRDIKPGNVMISDDGEPLLADFGIALAIGDDAGRRFTQTGASIGTPGYMSPEQAAGEHSLDEKSDIYSLGALAYEMLAGAPPFAGLSPRAALTEALTNDPAALTSVEPSVPRALSDVVSKALARDPSHRHASAGDFARALRAATAASASPSPGPRRVIPWVVAAAAGALIATGLWYRQSAEARWARMEAIPEIQRLVGNRQSAEAFSLVQRALAALPEDPTLHALVEVATVDVDVVSSPPGATVFYRPYDVEDTAWTELGMTPTGPERVPAEELLLRFELEGFETYYSSYGTGPRTHAVVLSPEGSGMIELAPGLHSLSGEAVEVGRFWIDQTEVTNAEYQEFVDAVLAEEIEDWTTPSARDGVAFDRDRLLQEALDQTGRFGPSTWELSRFPDGREGYPVQGINWFEAVAYCAFRDAVLPTYHHWKVADGGQISPWDGLLQHANLGRGDGPLPVGTSEAFSVFGVADLAGNVREWVWNAAGSDRYILGGSWVSPPHLYVDFDAIDPWSRSEENGVRCARYDADPDPELLEPIELPIFDFTGYQPVDDATFASYLRLFEYDRGPLNVTRSTVDETDEWIREFVEVEAAYLDERLPVHLFLPKGVEPPYQAVVYLPGSSAFSMASSANIAEMSALSFLPESGRALLYPVVKGSYERQWERPIRGMTERRQRYVWMVQDIMRAVDFVEESAELREDAVAFLGLSFGAELVLPVAVDKRFDAAVLIGAALDPAWRGVVPEEIAPWNYITRLTTPTMVINGEYDFMHPFEESQVPFFDLIAVPDEEKEFVVLPTGHLPANNDVIAHTLRWLDERFGPVPRRR
;
A
#
# COMPACT_ATOMS: atom_id res chain seq x y z
N MET A 1 14.40 -22.00 0.95
CA MET A 1 15.31 -22.76 0.06
C MET A 1 15.40 -22.02 -1.26
N THR A 2 16.58 -21.77 -1.83
CA THR A 2 16.68 -21.02 -3.10
C THR A 2 16.22 -21.88 -4.28
N LEU A 3 15.84 -21.26 -5.42
CA LEU A 3 15.48 -22.02 -6.63
C LEU A 3 16.64 -22.89 -7.11
N THR A 4 17.89 -22.41 -6.96
CA THR A 4 19.10 -23.18 -7.26
C THR A 4 19.22 -24.42 -6.38
N ASP A 5 18.98 -24.31 -5.07
CA ASP A 5 19.05 -25.45 -4.14
C ASP A 5 17.97 -26.48 -4.45
N ARG A 6 16.76 -26.00 -4.76
CA ARG A 6 15.61 -26.81 -5.17
C ARG A 6 15.89 -27.59 -6.44
N LEU A 7 16.40 -26.91 -7.47
CA LEU A 7 16.75 -27.52 -8.76
C LEU A 7 17.91 -28.51 -8.63
N ASN A 8 18.94 -28.17 -7.84
CA ASN A 8 20.05 -29.08 -7.57
C ASN A 8 19.60 -30.35 -6.86
N ALA A 9 18.71 -30.24 -5.86
CA ALA A 9 18.14 -31.40 -5.19
C ALA A 9 17.31 -32.25 -6.16
N ALA A 10 16.42 -31.60 -6.92
CA ALA A 10 15.45 -32.25 -7.80
C ALA A 10 16.09 -32.96 -9.02
N LEU A 11 17.24 -32.46 -9.51
CA LEU A 11 17.92 -32.99 -10.70
C LEU A 11 19.25 -33.70 -10.39
N SER A 12 19.60 -33.87 -9.11
CA SER A 12 20.89 -34.43 -8.66
C SER A 12 21.24 -35.81 -9.23
N ASP A 13 20.25 -36.58 -9.69
CA ASP A 13 20.41 -37.90 -10.30
C ASP A 13 20.93 -37.84 -11.75
N ARG A 14 20.75 -36.70 -12.44
CA ARG A 14 21.04 -36.54 -13.88
C ARG A 14 21.92 -35.34 -14.21
N TYR A 15 21.79 -34.25 -13.47
CA TYR A 15 22.47 -32.99 -13.73
C TYR A 15 23.10 -32.44 -12.45
N HIS A 16 24.34 -31.97 -12.57
CA HIS A 16 24.98 -31.16 -11.53
C HIS A 16 24.85 -29.69 -11.90
N VAL A 17 24.10 -28.89 -11.15
CA VAL A 17 23.90 -27.47 -11.45
C VAL A 17 25.05 -26.65 -10.85
N ASP A 18 25.85 -26.04 -11.74
CA ASP A 18 27.03 -25.24 -11.40
C ASP A 18 26.64 -23.85 -10.86
N GLY A 19 25.50 -23.30 -11.30
CA GLY A 19 24.98 -22.00 -10.87
C GLY A 19 24.07 -21.31 -11.89
N GLU A 20 23.39 -20.25 -11.47
CA GLU A 20 22.55 -19.43 -12.35
C GLU A 20 23.41 -18.64 -13.33
N SER A 21 23.06 -18.70 -14.63
CA SER A 21 23.80 -18.07 -15.74
C SER A 21 23.04 -16.92 -16.39
N GLY A 22 21.76 -16.73 -16.06
CA GLY A 22 20.97 -15.57 -16.49
C GLY A 22 19.50 -15.69 -16.10
N GLU A 23 18.87 -14.53 -15.89
CA GLU A 23 17.45 -14.39 -15.58
C GLU A 23 16.70 -13.71 -16.73
N GLY A 24 15.59 -14.31 -17.17
CA GLY A 24 14.66 -13.73 -18.13
C GLY A 24 13.30 -13.43 -17.49
N GLY A 25 12.43 -12.75 -18.24
CA GLY A 25 11.08 -12.40 -17.77
C GLY A 25 10.22 -13.62 -17.38
N MET A 26 10.43 -14.77 -18.03
CA MET A 26 9.59 -15.96 -17.85
C MET A 26 10.32 -17.21 -17.33
N ALA A 27 11.64 -17.19 -17.30
CA ALA A 27 12.46 -18.36 -16.97
C ALA A 27 13.83 -17.94 -16.44
N ARG A 28 14.47 -18.84 -15.71
CA ARG A 28 15.88 -18.74 -15.29
C ARG A 28 16.71 -19.79 -15.99
N VAL A 29 17.95 -19.44 -16.33
CA VAL A 29 18.87 -20.33 -17.03
C VAL A 29 20.03 -20.67 -16.11
N PHE A 30 20.26 -21.96 -15.92
CA PHE A 30 21.32 -22.51 -15.09
C PHE A 30 22.34 -23.22 -15.95
N ARG A 31 23.62 -23.02 -15.65
CA ARG A 31 24.67 -23.85 -16.21
C ARG A 31 24.76 -25.14 -15.39
N ALA A 32 24.89 -26.27 -16.07
CA ALA A 32 24.99 -27.57 -15.43
C ALA A 32 25.91 -28.52 -16.21
N THR A 33 26.28 -29.63 -15.57
CA THR A 33 26.94 -30.77 -16.19
C THR A 33 25.97 -31.95 -16.28
N ASP A 34 25.78 -32.49 -17.48
CA ASP A 34 25.06 -33.76 -17.72
C ASP A 34 25.95 -34.91 -17.23
N LEU A 35 25.58 -35.52 -16.10
CA LEU A 35 26.40 -36.54 -15.41
C LEU A 35 26.48 -37.86 -16.18
N ARG A 36 25.54 -38.11 -17.10
CA ARG A 36 25.51 -39.34 -17.90
C ARG A 36 26.47 -39.26 -19.09
N HIS A 37 26.60 -38.08 -19.68
CA HIS A 37 27.41 -37.87 -20.89
C HIS A 37 28.67 -37.03 -20.66
N ASP A 38 28.90 -36.55 -19.44
CA ASP A 38 30.04 -35.72 -19.03
C ASP A 38 30.26 -34.50 -19.94
N ARG A 39 29.20 -33.70 -20.11
CA ARG A 39 29.21 -32.52 -20.99
C ARG A 39 28.50 -31.32 -20.35
N PRO A 40 28.94 -30.08 -20.65
CA PRO A 40 28.26 -28.88 -20.18
C PRO A 40 26.93 -28.67 -20.93
N VAL A 41 25.90 -28.34 -20.16
CA VAL A 41 24.53 -28.06 -20.63
C VAL A 41 24.00 -26.78 -19.97
N ALA A 42 22.99 -26.18 -20.58
CA ALA A 42 22.18 -25.14 -19.98
C ALA A 42 20.79 -25.71 -19.68
N ILE A 43 20.30 -25.51 -18.45
CA ILE A 43 18.97 -25.90 -18.00
C ILE A 43 18.15 -24.64 -17.86
N LYS A 44 17.12 -24.50 -18.68
CA LYS A 44 16.19 -23.38 -18.60
C LYS A 44 14.95 -23.84 -17.86
N VAL A 45 14.65 -23.16 -16.76
CA VAL A 45 13.59 -23.50 -15.81
C VAL A 45 12.57 -22.38 -15.83
N LEU A 46 11.30 -22.69 -16.09
CA LEU A 46 10.22 -21.70 -15.96
C LEU A 46 10.14 -21.23 -14.51
N LYS A 47 9.93 -19.92 -14.31
CA LYS A 47 9.78 -19.39 -12.96
C LYS A 47 8.57 -20.06 -12.29
N PRO A 48 8.63 -20.42 -10.99
CA PRO A 48 7.57 -21.19 -10.33
C PRO A 48 6.17 -20.58 -10.48
N GLU A 49 6.10 -19.25 -10.47
CA GLU A 49 4.85 -18.47 -10.57
C GLU A 49 4.21 -18.61 -11.96
N LEU A 50 5.03 -18.80 -13.00
CA LEU A 50 4.59 -19.05 -14.37
C LEU A 50 4.35 -20.53 -14.62
N GLY A 51 5.20 -21.41 -14.07
CA GLY A 51 5.04 -22.87 -14.18
C GLY A 51 3.67 -23.36 -13.68
N ALA A 52 3.14 -22.73 -12.63
CA ALA A 52 1.82 -23.02 -12.08
C ALA A 52 0.64 -22.62 -13.00
N GLN A 53 0.87 -21.71 -13.95
CA GLN A 53 -0.14 -21.20 -14.90
C GLN A 53 -0.05 -21.87 -16.28
N VAL A 54 0.97 -22.70 -16.51
CA VAL A 54 1.23 -23.37 -17.79
C VAL A 54 0.76 -24.81 -17.73
N ASP A 55 -0.06 -25.20 -18.72
CA ASP A 55 -0.37 -26.61 -18.94
C ASP A 55 0.91 -27.36 -19.34
N ALA A 56 1.38 -28.23 -18.44
CA ALA A 56 2.59 -29.02 -18.61
C ALA A 56 2.55 -29.90 -19.88
N ASP A 57 1.37 -30.44 -20.23
CA ASP A 57 1.22 -31.27 -21.44
C ASP A 57 1.36 -30.43 -22.71
N ARG A 58 0.85 -29.19 -22.71
CA ARG A 58 1.03 -28.22 -23.81
C ARG A 58 2.49 -27.78 -23.92
N PHE A 59 3.15 -27.51 -22.79
CA PHE A 59 4.58 -27.17 -22.72
C PHE A 59 5.46 -28.29 -23.30
N PHE A 60 5.23 -29.54 -22.90
CA PHE A 60 5.97 -30.68 -23.46
C PHE A 60 5.61 -30.96 -24.93
N ALA A 61 4.36 -30.73 -25.36
CA ALA A 61 3.98 -30.85 -26.76
C ALA A 61 4.73 -29.84 -27.65
N GLU A 62 4.87 -28.59 -27.19
CA GLU A 62 5.61 -27.55 -27.90
C GLU A 62 7.12 -27.83 -27.95
N ILE A 63 7.70 -28.28 -26.82
CA ILE A 63 9.09 -28.73 -26.79
C ILE A 63 9.34 -29.90 -27.75
N ARG A 64 8.44 -30.89 -27.82
CA ARG A 64 8.58 -32.03 -28.74
C ARG A 64 8.60 -31.60 -30.21
N THR A 65 7.74 -30.65 -30.57
CA THR A 65 7.70 -30.09 -31.93
C THR A 65 9.02 -29.36 -32.25
N THR A 66 9.53 -28.55 -31.32
CA THR A 66 10.78 -27.81 -31.50
C THR A 66 12.02 -28.72 -31.48
N ALA A 67 12.03 -29.78 -30.66
CA ALA A 67 13.15 -30.72 -30.55
C ALA A 67 13.43 -31.50 -31.85
N GLY A 68 12.45 -31.55 -32.78
CA GLY A 68 12.62 -32.13 -34.11
C GLY A 68 13.42 -31.27 -35.08
N LEU A 69 13.65 -29.98 -34.78
CA LEU A 69 14.35 -29.05 -35.66
C LEU A 69 15.87 -29.27 -35.59
N GLN A 70 16.49 -29.59 -36.73
CA GLN A 70 17.93 -29.78 -36.85
C GLN A 70 18.51 -28.87 -37.93
N HIS A 71 19.17 -27.80 -37.51
CA HIS A 71 19.76 -26.81 -38.41
C HIS A 71 21.02 -26.19 -37.78
N PRO A 72 22.07 -25.83 -38.55
CA PRO A 72 23.28 -25.22 -38.01
C PRO A 72 23.08 -23.91 -37.23
N HIS A 73 21.97 -23.21 -37.50
CA HIS A 73 21.59 -21.95 -36.85
C HIS A 73 20.42 -22.08 -35.86
N ILE A 74 20.02 -23.31 -35.49
CA ILE A 74 19.01 -23.57 -34.44
C ILE A 74 19.73 -24.25 -33.28
N LEU A 75 19.55 -23.74 -32.06
CA LEU A 75 20.07 -24.38 -30.87
C LEU A 75 19.22 -25.64 -30.56
N PRO A 76 19.78 -26.85 -30.63
CA PRO A 76 19.00 -28.06 -30.39
C PRO A 76 18.62 -28.20 -28.91
N LEU A 77 17.54 -28.93 -28.65
CA LEU A 77 17.14 -29.33 -27.31
C LEU A 77 17.64 -30.76 -27.03
N PHE A 78 18.18 -30.99 -25.83
CA PHE A 78 18.69 -32.29 -25.40
C PHE A 78 17.70 -33.08 -24.55
N ASP A 79 16.99 -32.42 -23.65
CA ASP A 79 16.03 -33.06 -22.73
C ASP A 79 14.96 -32.05 -22.28
N SER A 80 13.90 -32.54 -21.66
CA SER A 80 12.89 -31.75 -20.97
C SER A 80 12.20 -32.55 -19.90
N GLY A 81 11.73 -31.91 -18.85
CA GLY A 81 10.97 -32.59 -17.82
C GLY A 81 10.32 -31.66 -16.83
N GLU A 82 9.70 -32.28 -15.84
CA GLU A 82 9.21 -31.65 -14.63
C GLU A 82 9.93 -32.29 -13.45
N ALA A 83 10.46 -31.48 -12.55
CA ALA A 83 11.06 -31.97 -11.32
C ALA A 83 10.70 -31.03 -10.18
N ASP A 84 10.11 -31.58 -9.12
CA ASP A 84 9.65 -30.81 -7.96
C ASP A 84 8.76 -29.61 -8.37
N GLY A 85 7.81 -29.81 -9.30
CA GLY A 85 6.92 -28.75 -9.81
C GLY A 85 7.59 -27.69 -10.68
N LEU A 86 8.86 -27.89 -11.07
CA LEU A 86 9.60 -27.01 -11.97
C LEU A 86 9.62 -27.60 -13.38
N LEU A 87 8.97 -26.91 -14.32
CA LEU A 87 9.07 -27.23 -15.74
C LEU A 87 10.41 -26.74 -16.30
N TYR A 88 11.16 -27.63 -16.91
CA TYR A 88 12.49 -27.32 -17.45
C TYR A 88 12.76 -27.99 -18.80
N TYR A 89 13.70 -27.40 -19.54
CA TYR A 89 14.33 -28.04 -20.69
C TYR A 89 15.84 -27.79 -20.71
N VAL A 90 16.54 -28.71 -21.36
CA VAL A 90 17.99 -28.80 -21.37
C VAL A 90 18.48 -28.59 -22.80
N MET A 91 19.48 -27.74 -22.97
CA MET A 91 20.09 -27.40 -24.26
C MET A 91 21.62 -27.41 -24.13
N PRO A 92 22.37 -27.48 -25.25
CA PRO A 92 23.83 -27.33 -25.19
C PRO A 92 24.21 -25.99 -24.55
N PHE A 93 25.22 -26.01 -23.68
CA PHE A 93 25.82 -24.77 -23.20
C PHE A 93 26.65 -24.15 -24.32
N VAL A 94 26.16 -23.06 -24.93
CA VAL A 94 26.87 -22.34 -25.97
C VAL A 94 28.01 -21.55 -25.35
N ARG A 95 29.25 -21.85 -25.77
CA ARG A 95 30.41 -21.02 -25.45
C ARG A 95 30.38 -19.79 -26.37
N GLY A 96 30.08 -18.64 -25.79
CA GLY A 96 29.81 -17.39 -26.49
C GLY A 96 28.96 -16.45 -25.65
N GLU A 97 28.28 -15.51 -26.29
CA GLU A 97 27.42 -14.52 -25.63
C GLU A 97 26.08 -14.33 -26.38
N SER A 98 25.08 -13.76 -25.72
CA SER A 98 23.82 -13.41 -26.41
C SER A 98 24.03 -12.21 -27.33
N LEU A 99 23.25 -12.10 -28.40
CA LEU A 99 23.25 -10.93 -29.28
C LEU A 99 22.86 -9.66 -28.51
N ARG A 100 22.03 -9.75 -27.46
CA ARG A 100 21.75 -8.65 -26.54
C ARG A 100 23.02 -8.14 -25.86
N THR A 101 23.85 -9.04 -25.32
CA THR A 101 25.13 -8.70 -24.67
C THR A 101 26.10 -8.07 -25.68
N LEU A 102 26.19 -8.65 -26.88
CA LEU A 102 27.02 -8.12 -27.95
C LEU A 102 26.59 -6.70 -28.36
N LEU A 103 25.29 -6.45 -28.52
CA LEU A 103 24.77 -5.12 -28.86
C LEU A 103 24.96 -4.12 -27.73
N ALA A 104 24.85 -4.53 -26.46
CA ALA A 104 25.14 -3.65 -25.33
C ALA A 104 26.63 -3.23 -25.29
N ARG A 105 27.55 -4.12 -25.68
CA ARG A 105 28.99 -3.84 -25.76
C ARG A 105 29.36 -2.98 -26.95
N GLU A 106 28.89 -3.33 -28.15
CA GLU A 106 29.32 -2.70 -29.40
C GLU A 106 28.44 -1.50 -29.80
N GLY A 107 27.24 -1.36 -29.21
CA GLY A 107 26.21 -0.39 -29.57
C GLY A 107 25.51 -0.74 -30.89
N ARG A 108 26.27 -0.97 -31.95
CA ARG A 108 25.81 -1.42 -33.27
C ARG A 108 26.84 -2.32 -33.91
N LEU A 109 26.43 -3.14 -34.87
CA LEU A 109 27.32 -4.05 -35.58
C LEU A 109 27.77 -3.48 -36.93
N SER A 110 28.92 -3.95 -37.40
CA SER A 110 29.31 -3.69 -38.79
C SER A 110 28.30 -4.31 -39.76
N PHE A 111 28.11 -3.70 -40.94
CA PHE A 111 27.13 -4.19 -41.92
C PHE A 111 27.33 -5.66 -42.27
N GLY A 112 28.59 -6.10 -42.41
CA GLY A 112 28.93 -7.49 -42.69
C GLY A 112 28.52 -8.43 -41.55
N GLN A 113 28.73 -8.03 -40.29
CA GLN A 113 28.32 -8.84 -39.13
C GLN A 113 26.81 -8.88 -38.96
N ALA A 114 26.11 -7.73 -39.05
CA ALA A 114 24.66 -7.66 -38.98
C ALA A 114 23.99 -8.53 -40.05
N VAL A 115 24.50 -8.48 -41.29
CA VAL A 115 23.99 -9.30 -42.40
C VAL A 115 24.30 -10.78 -42.20
N LYS A 116 25.50 -11.15 -41.71
CA LYS A 116 25.83 -12.54 -41.39
C LYS A 116 24.83 -13.11 -40.37
N ILE A 117 24.59 -12.37 -39.29
CA ILE A 117 23.69 -12.80 -38.20
C ILE A 117 22.25 -12.88 -38.69
N ALA A 118 21.71 -11.80 -39.28
CA ALA A 118 20.34 -11.77 -39.76
C ALA A 118 20.06 -12.84 -40.84
N ALA A 119 21.01 -13.10 -41.73
CA ALA A 119 20.87 -14.15 -42.73
C ALA A 119 20.91 -15.56 -42.13
N GLY A 120 21.76 -15.81 -41.12
CA GLY A 120 21.79 -17.11 -40.42
C GLY A 120 20.50 -17.38 -39.65
N VAL A 121 19.95 -16.37 -38.96
CA VAL A 121 18.65 -16.46 -38.27
C VAL A 121 17.51 -16.66 -39.28
N ALA A 122 17.53 -15.95 -40.41
CA ALA A 122 16.55 -16.15 -41.48
C ALA A 122 16.56 -17.58 -42.04
N GLU A 123 17.73 -18.21 -42.18
CA GLU A 123 17.85 -19.60 -42.63
C GLU A 123 17.31 -20.60 -41.61
N ALA A 124 17.52 -20.33 -40.31
CA ALA A 124 16.89 -21.09 -39.23
C ALA A 124 15.36 -21.02 -39.28
N LEU A 125 14.80 -19.82 -39.42
CA LEU A 125 13.35 -19.60 -39.52
C LEU A 125 12.76 -20.28 -40.76
N GLU A 126 13.40 -20.13 -41.91
CA GLU A 126 12.99 -20.80 -43.15
C GLU A 126 12.97 -22.33 -43.00
N HIS A 127 13.91 -22.92 -42.25
CA HIS A 127 13.90 -24.35 -41.94
C HIS A 127 12.73 -24.76 -41.04
N ALA A 128 12.41 -23.94 -40.03
CA ALA A 128 11.29 -24.17 -39.11
C ALA A 128 9.91 -23.97 -39.79
N HIS A 129 9.77 -22.91 -40.60
CA HIS A 129 8.54 -22.59 -41.34
C HIS A 129 8.12 -23.70 -42.30
N ARG A 130 9.09 -24.35 -42.97
CA ARG A 130 8.81 -25.52 -43.83
C ARG A 130 8.29 -26.74 -43.08
N GLN A 131 8.46 -26.77 -41.76
CA GLN A 131 7.94 -27.81 -40.87
C GLN A 131 6.70 -27.33 -40.11
N GLY A 132 6.15 -26.17 -40.46
CA GLY A 132 4.95 -25.61 -39.84
C GLY A 132 5.19 -25.01 -38.44
N VAL A 133 6.45 -24.71 -38.09
CA VAL A 133 6.80 -24.15 -36.77
C VAL A 133 7.11 -22.66 -36.90
N LEU A 134 6.41 -21.83 -36.14
CA LEU A 134 6.65 -20.38 -36.02
C LEU A 134 7.42 -20.08 -34.72
N HIS A 135 8.30 -19.08 -34.72
CA HIS A 135 9.10 -18.72 -33.54
C HIS A 135 8.35 -17.78 -32.60
N ARG A 136 7.66 -16.76 -33.14
CA ARG A 136 6.78 -15.79 -32.45
C ARG A 136 7.42 -14.82 -31.45
N ASP A 137 8.62 -15.08 -30.93
CA ASP A 137 9.35 -14.16 -30.02
C ASP A 137 10.81 -13.92 -30.47
N ILE A 138 11.02 -13.41 -31.67
CA ILE A 138 12.39 -13.13 -32.17
C ILE A 138 12.89 -11.80 -31.59
N LYS A 139 14.00 -11.86 -30.86
CA LYS A 139 14.67 -10.71 -30.22
C LYS A 139 16.15 -11.00 -29.94
N PRO A 140 17.00 -10.00 -29.63
CA PRO A 140 18.43 -10.22 -29.37
C PRO A 140 18.71 -11.20 -28.22
N GLY A 141 17.82 -11.30 -27.23
CA GLY A 141 17.97 -12.23 -26.11
C GLY A 141 17.85 -13.71 -26.51
N ASN A 142 17.19 -14.01 -27.63
CA ASN A 142 16.96 -15.37 -28.11
C ASN A 142 17.95 -15.78 -29.22
N VAL A 143 18.96 -14.96 -29.51
CA VAL A 143 20.02 -15.26 -30.49
C VAL A 143 21.35 -15.34 -29.76
N MET A 144 21.98 -16.50 -29.76
CA MET A 144 23.31 -16.72 -29.21
C MET A 144 24.37 -16.60 -30.30
N ILE A 145 25.48 -15.95 -30.00
CA ILE A 145 26.65 -15.85 -30.88
C ILE A 145 27.74 -16.76 -30.28
N SER A 146 28.09 -17.83 -30.99
CA SER A 146 29.17 -18.72 -30.55
C SER A 146 30.54 -18.03 -30.59
N ASP A 147 31.54 -18.60 -29.92
CA ASP A 147 32.94 -18.14 -29.99
C ASP A 147 33.49 -18.12 -31.44
N ASP A 148 32.96 -18.98 -32.31
CA ASP A 148 33.28 -19.01 -33.75
C ASP A 148 32.56 -17.90 -34.56
N GLY A 149 31.73 -17.10 -33.89
CA GLY A 149 30.96 -16.01 -34.46
C GLY A 149 29.77 -16.45 -35.29
N GLU A 150 29.21 -17.64 -35.03
CA GLU A 150 28.01 -18.15 -35.71
C GLU A 150 26.74 -17.89 -34.88
N PRO A 151 25.63 -17.44 -35.52
CA PRO A 151 24.38 -17.22 -34.83
C PRO A 151 23.62 -18.53 -34.60
N LEU A 152 23.08 -18.69 -33.40
CA LEU A 152 22.23 -19.81 -32.99
C LEU A 152 20.92 -19.25 -32.41
N LEU A 153 19.81 -19.58 -33.05
CA LEU A 153 18.47 -19.19 -32.60
C LEU A 153 17.98 -20.17 -31.53
N ALA A 154 17.61 -19.66 -30.37
CA ALA A 154 17.09 -20.39 -29.22
C ALA A 154 15.63 -20.03 -28.93
N ASP A 155 14.96 -20.81 -28.08
CA ASP A 155 13.64 -20.47 -27.51
C ASP A 155 12.47 -20.35 -28.51
N PHE A 156 12.37 -21.29 -29.45
CA PHE A 156 11.23 -21.39 -30.37
C PHE A 156 9.90 -21.61 -29.62
N GLY A 157 9.05 -20.59 -29.59
CA GLY A 157 7.61 -20.71 -29.26
C GLY A 157 7.24 -21.09 -27.82
N ILE A 158 8.16 -21.62 -27.00
CA ILE A 158 7.88 -22.17 -25.65
C ILE A 158 7.21 -21.13 -24.71
N ALA A 159 7.35 -19.83 -24.99
CA ALA A 159 6.66 -18.74 -24.28
C ALA A 159 5.13 -18.65 -24.53
N LEU A 160 4.57 -19.37 -25.50
CA LEU A 160 3.15 -19.42 -25.86
C LEU A 160 2.48 -20.79 -25.61
N ALA A 161 3.21 -21.71 -24.94
CA ALA A 161 2.62 -22.89 -24.30
C ALA A 161 1.67 -22.50 -23.15
N ILE A 162 1.79 -21.25 -22.68
CA ILE A 162 0.87 -20.54 -21.79
C ILE A 162 -0.32 -20.09 -22.66
N GLY A 163 -1.52 -20.63 -22.44
CA GLY A 163 -2.61 -20.65 -23.43
C GLY A 163 -3.09 -19.31 -24.04
N ASP A 164 -3.90 -19.40 -25.11
CA ASP A 164 -4.42 -18.24 -25.86
C ASP A 164 -5.28 -17.29 -24.99
N ASP A 165 -5.84 -17.77 -23.88
CA ASP A 165 -6.52 -16.95 -22.87
C ASP A 165 -5.55 -16.27 -21.88
N ALA A 166 -4.40 -16.90 -21.60
CA ALA A 166 -3.35 -16.29 -20.78
C ALA A 166 -2.70 -15.11 -21.53
N GLY A 167 -2.56 -15.18 -22.85
CA GLY A 167 -2.07 -14.05 -23.65
C GLY A 167 -2.98 -12.83 -23.71
N ARG A 168 -4.29 -13.04 -23.57
CA ARG A 168 -5.26 -11.95 -23.39
C ARG A 168 -5.22 -11.37 -21.97
N ARG A 169 -5.06 -12.19 -20.94
CA ARG A 169 -4.93 -11.71 -19.54
C ARG A 169 -3.62 -10.95 -19.31
N PHE A 170 -2.51 -11.42 -19.87
CA PHE A 170 -1.20 -10.75 -19.79
C PHE A 170 -1.20 -9.38 -20.49
N THR A 171 -1.90 -9.24 -21.62
CA THR A 171 -2.08 -7.93 -22.27
C THR A 171 -3.03 -6.99 -21.51
N GLN A 172 -3.94 -7.52 -20.68
CA GLN A 172 -4.85 -6.74 -19.83
C GLN A 172 -4.23 -6.26 -18.51
N THR A 173 -3.23 -6.98 -17.97
CA THR A 173 -2.41 -6.54 -16.80
C THR A 173 -1.21 -5.65 -17.19
N GLY A 174 -1.08 -5.29 -18.47
CA GLY A 174 0.03 -4.47 -18.98
C GLY A 174 1.33 -5.23 -19.27
N ALA A 175 1.38 -6.54 -19.01
CA ALA A 175 2.51 -7.41 -19.30
C ALA A 175 2.34 -8.10 -20.68
N SER A 176 2.68 -7.42 -21.77
CA SER A 176 2.53 -7.97 -23.13
C SER A 176 3.23 -9.33 -23.32
N ILE A 177 2.60 -10.28 -24.04
CA ILE A 177 3.25 -11.52 -24.47
C ILE A 177 4.27 -11.19 -25.56
N GLY A 178 5.53 -11.16 -25.15
CA GLY A 178 6.71 -10.88 -25.98
C GLY A 178 7.31 -9.51 -25.68
N THR A 179 8.39 -9.14 -26.39
CA THR A 179 9.06 -7.85 -26.19
C THR A 179 8.49 -6.80 -27.17
N PRO A 180 7.74 -5.78 -26.72
CA PRO A 180 6.97 -4.86 -27.56
C PRO A 180 7.73 -4.24 -28.74
N GLY A 181 9.03 -4.01 -28.60
CA GLY A 181 9.88 -3.43 -29.66
C GLY A 181 10.16 -4.34 -30.86
N TYR A 182 9.76 -5.62 -30.83
CA TYR A 182 9.98 -6.58 -31.93
C TYR A 182 8.68 -7.26 -32.39
N MET A 183 7.54 -6.98 -31.75
CA MET A 183 6.26 -7.59 -32.12
C MET A 183 5.81 -7.11 -33.50
N SER A 184 5.30 -8.04 -34.31
CA SER A 184 4.64 -7.68 -35.55
C SER A 184 3.29 -6.99 -35.29
N PRO A 185 2.79 -6.16 -36.22
CA PRO A 185 1.49 -5.49 -36.09
C PRO A 185 0.33 -6.47 -35.83
N GLU A 186 0.30 -7.62 -36.50
CA GLU A 186 -0.72 -8.65 -36.29
C GLU A 186 -0.62 -9.32 -34.90
N GLN A 187 0.58 -9.45 -34.33
CA GLN A 187 0.77 -9.88 -32.94
C GLN A 187 0.30 -8.80 -31.96
N ALA A 188 0.63 -7.54 -32.23
CA ALA A 188 0.19 -6.40 -31.43
C ALA A 188 -1.34 -6.21 -31.46
N ALA A 189 -2.00 -6.59 -32.56
CA ALA A 189 -3.44 -6.59 -32.72
C ALA A 189 -4.14 -7.81 -32.07
N GLY A 190 -3.37 -8.80 -31.60
CA GLY A 190 -3.91 -10.03 -31.01
C GLY A 190 -4.62 -10.92 -32.03
N GLU A 191 -4.17 -10.94 -33.30
CA GLU A 191 -4.76 -11.80 -34.33
C GLU A 191 -4.55 -13.29 -34.03
N HIS A 192 -5.62 -14.08 -34.17
CA HIS A 192 -5.61 -15.51 -33.83
C HIS A 192 -4.84 -16.38 -34.83
N SER A 193 -4.60 -15.90 -36.06
CA SER A 193 -3.92 -16.65 -37.12
C SER A 193 -2.67 -15.94 -37.58
N LEU A 194 -1.56 -16.18 -36.87
CA LEU A 194 -0.23 -15.74 -37.28
C LEU A 194 0.37 -16.71 -38.30
N ASP A 195 1.11 -16.18 -39.28
CA ASP A 195 1.85 -16.95 -40.28
C ASP A 195 3.36 -16.64 -40.22
N GLU A 196 4.14 -17.14 -41.18
CA GLU A 196 5.58 -16.91 -41.24
C GLU A 196 5.98 -15.42 -41.41
N LYS A 197 5.05 -14.55 -41.82
CA LYS A 197 5.32 -13.12 -42.02
C LYS A 197 5.56 -12.39 -40.71
N SER A 198 4.98 -12.87 -39.61
CA SER A 198 5.19 -12.30 -38.28
C SER A 198 6.66 -12.44 -37.86
N ASP A 199 7.23 -13.63 -38.06
CA ASP A 199 8.65 -13.88 -37.77
C ASP A 199 9.59 -13.05 -38.67
N ILE A 200 9.22 -12.84 -39.94
CA ILE A 200 9.99 -11.99 -40.87
C ILE A 200 10.01 -10.53 -40.38
N TYR A 201 8.90 -10.03 -39.83
CA TYR A 201 8.84 -8.68 -39.27
C TYR A 201 9.75 -8.55 -38.05
N SER A 202 9.64 -9.46 -37.08
CA SER A 202 10.47 -9.43 -35.87
C SER A 202 11.96 -9.57 -36.19
N LEU A 203 12.32 -10.39 -37.19
CA LEU A 203 13.69 -10.46 -37.70
C LEU A 203 14.12 -9.16 -38.42
N GLY A 204 13.20 -8.49 -39.11
CA GLY A 204 13.41 -7.15 -39.66
C GLY A 204 13.74 -6.12 -38.56
N ALA A 205 13.02 -6.15 -37.44
CA ALA A 205 13.28 -5.30 -36.28
C ALA A 205 14.64 -5.61 -35.63
N LEU A 206 14.99 -6.90 -35.55
CA LEU A 206 16.31 -7.34 -35.09
C LEU A 206 17.45 -6.82 -35.99
N ALA A 207 17.28 -6.94 -37.31
CA ALA A 207 18.25 -6.42 -38.29
C ALA A 207 18.36 -4.89 -38.23
N TYR A 208 17.24 -4.20 -38.02
CA TYR A 208 17.19 -2.76 -37.82
C TYR A 208 18.04 -2.33 -36.62
N GLU A 209 17.84 -2.98 -35.47
CA GLU A 209 18.60 -2.67 -34.25
C GLU A 209 20.09 -2.94 -34.41
N MET A 210 20.48 -4.06 -35.05
CA MET A 210 21.90 -4.34 -35.29
C MET A 210 22.59 -3.24 -36.13
N LEU A 211 21.85 -2.57 -37.01
CA LEU A 211 22.37 -1.54 -37.91
C LEU A 211 22.26 -0.12 -37.33
N ALA A 212 21.15 0.20 -36.66
CA ALA A 212 20.87 1.51 -36.08
C ALA A 212 21.32 1.67 -34.62
N GLY A 213 21.55 0.56 -33.91
CA GLY A 213 21.87 0.51 -32.48
C GLY A 213 20.67 0.56 -31.55
N ALA A 214 19.45 0.68 -32.09
CA ALA A 214 18.19 0.65 -31.33
C ALA A 214 17.06 0.07 -32.19
N PRO A 215 16.05 -0.58 -31.60
CA PRO A 215 14.91 -1.12 -32.35
C PRO A 215 14.06 -0.01 -33.01
N PRO A 216 13.20 -0.35 -33.99
CA PRO A 216 12.56 0.65 -34.86
C PRO A 216 11.67 1.69 -34.16
N PHE A 217 11.13 1.38 -32.98
CA PHE A 217 10.28 2.26 -32.17
C PHE A 217 10.85 2.52 -30.76
N ALA A 218 12.17 2.58 -30.63
CA ALA A 218 12.85 2.82 -29.36
C ALA A 218 12.45 4.17 -28.72
N GLY A 219 12.39 4.22 -27.38
CA GLY A 219 12.07 5.43 -26.61
C GLY A 219 10.59 5.67 -26.34
N LEU A 220 9.70 4.79 -26.83
CA LEU A 220 8.27 4.78 -26.53
C LEU A 220 7.95 3.79 -25.42
N SER A 221 6.88 4.05 -24.65
CA SER A 221 6.37 3.06 -23.69
C SER A 221 5.94 1.78 -24.41
N PRO A 222 5.93 0.61 -23.76
CA PRO A 222 5.45 -0.65 -24.33
C PRO A 222 4.16 -0.51 -25.14
N ARG A 223 3.15 0.17 -24.58
CA ARG A 223 1.85 0.38 -25.22
C ARG A 223 1.92 1.35 -26.40
N ALA A 224 2.77 2.37 -26.31
CA ALA A 224 2.98 3.34 -27.40
C ALA A 224 3.76 2.72 -28.56
N ALA A 225 4.78 1.89 -28.29
CA ALA A 225 5.50 1.14 -29.31
C ALA A 225 4.58 0.16 -30.07
N LEU A 226 3.69 -0.54 -29.36
CA LEU A 226 2.66 -1.38 -29.98
C LEU A 226 1.68 -0.55 -30.83
N THR A 227 1.26 0.61 -30.32
CA THR A 227 0.39 1.52 -31.07
C THR A 227 1.06 2.00 -32.35
N GLU A 228 2.34 2.42 -32.27
CA GLU A 228 3.12 2.84 -33.43
C GLU A 228 3.32 1.72 -34.45
N ALA A 229 3.61 0.50 -34.00
CA ALA A 229 3.70 -0.66 -34.88
C ALA A 229 2.37 -0.93 -35.62
N LEU A 230 1.22 -0.65 -34.99
CA LEU A 230 -0.10 -0.76 -35.61
C LEU A 230 -0.41 0.39 -36.57
N THR A 231 0.12 1.58 -36.33
CA THR A 231 -0.30 2.78 -37.07
C THR A 231 0.68 3.23 -38.15
N ASN A 232 1.98 2.99 -38.00
CA ASN A 232 3.04 3.56 -38.83
C ASN A 232 4.11 2.52 -39.22
N ASP A 233 4.66 2.67 -40.42
CA ASP A 233 5.89 1.95 -40.79
C ASP A 233 7.11 2.62 -40.13
N PRO A 234 8.13 1.86 -39.68
CA PRO A 234 9.30 2.47 -39.06
C PRO A 234 10.09 3.38 -40.00
N ALA A 235 10.79 4.36 -39.41
CA ALA A 235 11.69 5.25 -40.16
C ALA A 235 12.76 4.45 -40.90
N ALA A 236 13.01 4.77 -42.18
CA ALA A 236 14.01 4.06 -42.98
C ALA A 236 15.41 4.13 -42.33
N LEU A 237 16.18 3.05 -42.37
CA LEU A 237 17.53 3.00 -41.77
C LEU A 237 18.44 4.13 -42.26
N THR A 238 18.35 4.52 -43.54
CA THR A 238 19.13 5.66 -44.09
C THR A 238 18.81 7.01 -43.44
N SER A 239 17.66 7.16 -42.78
CA SER A 239 17.31 8.39 -42.04
C SER A 239 17.89 8.42 -40.62
N VAL A 240 18.11 7.25 -40.02
CA VAL A 240 18.64 7.10 -38.65
C VAL A 240 20.16 6.92 -38.67
N GLU A 241 20.67 6.14 -39.63
CA GLU A 241 22.09 5.94 -39.88
C GLU A 241 22.42 6.13 -41.38
N PRO A 242 22.82 7.35 -41.78
CA PRO A 242 23.11 7.67 -43.18
C PRO A 242 24.23 6.84 -43.83
N SER A 243 25.10 6.20 -43.04
CA SER A 243 26.14 5.31 -43.59
C SER A 243 25.64 3.95 -44.05
N VAL A 244 24.42 3.54 -43.69
CA VAL A 244 23.82 2.28 -44.17
C VAL A 244 23.55 2.37 -45.68
N PRO A 245 24.03 1.41 -46.50
CA PRO A 245 23.74 1.39 -47.92
C PRO A 245 22.23 1.36 -48.18
N ARG A 246 21.74 2.20 -49.10
CA ARG A 246 20.31 2.28 -49.44
C ARG A 246 19.70 0.91 -49.76
N ALA A 247 20.43 0.09 -50.54
CA ALA A 247 19.98 -1.27 -50.86
C ALA A 247 19.77 -2.15 -49.61
N LEU A 248 20.56 -1.97 -48.55
CA LEU A 248 20.39 -2.71 -47.30
C LEU A 248 19.21 -2.15 -46.48
N SER A 249 19.06 -0.81 -46.45
CA SER A 249 17.90 -0.15 -45.84
C SER A 249 16.58 -0.60 -46.47
N ASP A 250 16.51 -0.66 -47.79
CA ASP A 250 15.28 -1.04 -48.52
C ASP A 250 14.87 -2.49 -48.21
N VAL A 251 15.84 -3.40 -48.04
CA VAL A 251 15.58 -4.81 -47.69
C VAL A 251 14.98 -4.93 -46.29
N VAL A 252 15.53 -4.20 -45.31
CA VAL A 252 15.03 -4.19 -43.92
C VAL A 252 13.67 -3.49 -43.83
N SER A 253 13.50 -2.35 -44.50
CA SER A 253 12.20 -1.66 -44.55
C SER A 253 11.10 -2.51 -45.16
N LYS A 254 11.40 -3.33 -46.17
CA LYS A 254 10.44 -4.28 -46.72
C LYS A 254 10.03 -5.36 -45.72
N ALA A 255 10.94 -5.83 -44.86
CA ALA A 255 10.59 -6.79 -43.79
C ALA A 255 9.69 -6.15 -42.71
N LEU A 256 9.88 -4.85 -42.45
CA LEU A 256 9.16 -4.06 -41.45
C LEU A 256 7.85 -3.42 -41.98
N ALA A 257 7.38 -3.79 -43.18
CA ALA A 257 6.14 -3.27 -43.71
C ALA A 257 4.95 -3.71 -42.83
N ARG A 258 4.06 -2.79 -42.48
CA ARG A 258 2.91 -3.09 -41.61
C ARG A 258 2.04 -4.20 -42.18
N ASP A 259 1.67 -4.10 -43.45
CA ASP A 259 0.89 -5.12 -44.15
C ASP A 259 1.75 -6.38 -44.43
N PRO A 260 1.40 -7.56 -43.89
CA PRO A 260 2.15 -8.80 -44.11
C PRO A 260 2.36 -9.16 -45.59
N SER A 261 1.43 -8.78 -46.48
CA SER A 261 1.51 -9.06 -47.92
C SER A 261 2.60 -8.26 -48.64
N HIS A 262 3.05 -7.15 -48.06
CA HIS A 262 4.15 -6.33 -48.60
C HIS A 262 5.53 -6.81 -48.15
N ARG A 263 5.60 -7.76 -47.21
CA ARG A 263 6.86 -8.31 -46.69
C ARG A 263 7.51 -9.29 -47.68
N HIS A 264 8.66 -9.83 -47.29
CA HIS A 264 9.34 -10.85 -48.11
C HIS A 264 8.50 -12.13 -48.20
N ALA A 265 8.59 -12.84 -49.33
CA ALA A 265 7.76 -14.02 -49.58
C ALA A 265 8.15 -15.20 -48.66
N SER A 266 9.40 -15.29 -48.21
CA SER A 266 9.82 -16.19 -47.14
C SER A 266 11.03 -15.63 -46.38
N ALA A 267 11.36 -16.21 -45.22
CA ALA A 267 12.59 -15.86 -44.50
C ALA A 267 13.84 -16.11 -45.35
N GLY A 268 13.85 -17.17 -46.16
CA GLY A 268 14.92 -17.44 -47.13
C GLY A 268 15.07 -16.36 -48.22
N ASP A 269 13.96 -15.74 -48.67
CA ASP A 269 14.02 -14.59 -49.58
C ASP A 269 14.65 -13.36 -48.91
N PHE A 270 14.32 -13.13 -47.63
CA PHE A 270 14.93 -12.06 -46.85
C PHE A 270 16.45 -12.26 -46.71
N ALA A 271 16.91 -13.48 -46.39
CA ALA A 271 18.34 -13.82 -46.32
C ALA A 271 19.09 -13.55 -47.64
N ARG A 272 18.50 -13.96 -48.77
CA ARG A 272 19.08 -13.72 -50.12
C ARG A 272 19.18 -12.23 -50.42
N ALA A 273 18.13 -11.48 -50.09
CA ALA A 273 18.08 -10.04 -50.32
C ALA A 273 19.16 -9.28 -49.51
N LEU A 274 19.35 -9.63 -48.23
CA LEU A 274 20.40 -9.05 -47.37
C LEU A 274 21.82 -9.27 -47.93
N ARG A 275 22.11 -10.51 -48.39
CA ARG A 275 23.41 -10.85 -48.97
C ARG A 275 23.66 -10.12 -50.29
N ALA A 276 22.66 -10.02 -51.15
CA ALA A 276 22.75 -9.31 -52.42
C ALA A 276 23.01 -7.80 -52.22
N ALA A 277 22.34 -7.17 -51.26
CA ALA A 277 22.52 -5.75 -50.92
C ALA A 277 23.96 -5.44 -50.44
N THR A 278 24.59 -6.40 -49.76
CA THR A 278 25.96 -6.26 -49.24
C THR A 278 27.02 -6.43 -50.34
N ALA A 279 26.82 -7.39 -51.26
CA ALA A 279 27.74 -7.63 -52.37
C ALA A 279 27.82 -6.45 -53.36
N ALA A 280 26.75 -5.67 -53.51
CA ALA A 280 26.70 -4.50 -54.38
C ALA A 280 27.45 -3.26 -53.83
N SER A 281 27.81 -3.26 -52.53
CA SER A 281 28.38 -2.09 -51.84
C SER A 281 29.93 -2.13 -51.71
N ALA A 282 30.60 -3.16 -52.22
CA ALA A 282 32.06 -3.30 -52.15
C ALA A 282 32.75 -2.79 -53.45
N SER A 283 33.18 -1.52 -53.46
CA SER A 283 34.17 -1.00 -54.42
C SER A 283 35.05 0.07 -53.74
N PRO A 284 36.39 0.04 -53.87
CA PRO A 284 37.29 0.81 -53.00
C PRO A 284 37.79 2.13 -53.63
N SER A 285 38.19 3.11 -52.80
CA SER A 285 39.05 4.24 -53.20
C SER A 285 39.85 4.82 -52.01
N PRO A 286 41.01 5.49 -52.25
CA PRO A 286 42.24 5.24 -51.48
C PRO A 286 42.81 6.43 -50.66
N GLY A 287 43.56 6.10 -49.60
CA GLY A 287 44.88 6.66 -49.25
C GLY A 287 45.01 8.01 -48.49
N PRO A 288 45.73 8.09 -47.34
CA PRO A 288 45.78 9.28 -46.48
C PRO A 288 46.93 10.27 -46.77
N ARG A 289 46.80 11.53 -46.33
CA ARG A 289 47.92 12.50 -46.21
C ARG A 289 47.94 13.19 -44.84
N ARG A 290 49.16 13.27 -44.29
CA ARG A 290 49.58 13.79 -42.97
C ARG A 290 49.44 15.30 -42.81
N VAL A 291 49.10 15.79 -41.61
CA VAL A 291 49.67 17.01 -40.96
C VAL A 291 49.56 16.92 -39.41
N ILE A 292 50.61 17.34 -38.68
CA ILE A 292 50.74 17.59 -37.22
C ILE A 292 51.19 19.09 -37.11
N PRO A 293 50.85 19.97 -36.12
CA PRO A 293 50.85 19.82 -34.65
C PRO A 293 49.74 20.58 -33.85
N TRP A 294 48.56 20.87 -34.40
CA TRP A 294 47.40 21.30 -33.57
C TRP A 294 46.67 20.13 -32.91
N VAL A 295 47.03 18.91 -33.32
CA VAL A 295 46.40 17.66 -32.93
C VAL A 295 46.59 17.34 -31.45
N VAL A 296 47.64 17.78 -30.75
CA VAL A 296 47.80 17.39 -29.33
C VAL A 296 46.90 18.21 -28.39
N ALA A 297 46.72 19.51 -28.63
CA ALA A 297 45.75 20.32 -27.88
C ALA A 297 44.31 20.00 -28.27
N ALA A 298 44.05 19.77 -29.57
CA ALA A 298 42.75 19.31 -30.05
C ALA A 298 42.44 17.86 -29.63
N ALA A 299 43.44 16.98 -29.52
CA ALA A 299 43.25 15.61 -29.02
C ALA A 299 43.11 15.58 -27.51
N ALA A 300 43.78 16.45 -26.75
CA ALA A 300 43.52 16.59 -25.31
C ALA A 300 42.10 17.15 -25.07
N GLY A 301 41.70 18.18 -25.83
CA GLY A 301 40.33 18.70 -25.81
C GLY A 301 39.29 17.67 -26.27
N ALA A 302 39.58 16.89 -27.32
CA ALA A 302 38.71 15.83 -27.80
C ALA A 302 38.69 14.62 -26.86
N LEU A 303 39.78 14.27 -26.18
CA LEU A 303 39.81 13.21 -25.17
C LEU A 303 39.04 13.64 -23.92
N ILE A 304 39.15 14.90 -23.50
CA ILE A 304 38.33 15.46 -22.41
C ILE A 304 36.85 15.50 -22.84
N ALA A 305 36.54 15.97 -24.05
CA ALA A 305 35.18 16.00 -24.58
C ALA A 305 34.60 14.60 -24.77
N THR A 306 35.39 13.63 -25.23
CA THR A 306 34.98 12.22 -25.38
C THR A 306 34.84 11.56 -24.00
N GLY A 307 35.68 11.90 -23.03
CA GLY A 307 35.56 11.43 -21.65
C GLY A 307 34.33 12.00 -20.95
N LEU A 308 34.06 13.31 -21.13
CA LEU A 308 32.83 13.96 -20.65
C LEU A 308 31.60 13.40 -21.35
N TRP A 309 31.65 13.18 -22.67
CA TRP A 309 30.58 12.54 -23.44
C TRP A 309 30.36 11.09 -23.02
N TYR A 310 31.42 10.31 -22.78
CA TYR A 310 31.33 8.93 -22.30
C TYR A 310 30.75 8.87 -20.89
N ARG A 311 31.16 9.77 -20.00
CA ARG A 311 30.61 9.88 -18.65
C ARG A 311 29.14 10.31 -18.67
N GLN A 312 28.79 11.36 -19.42
CA GLN A 312 27.42 11.82 -19.57
C GLN A 312 26.53 10.74 -20.21
N SER A 313 27.06 10.01 -21.21
CA SER A 313 26.35 8.89 -21.83
C SER A 313 26.23 7.69 -20.89
N ALA A 314 27.21 7.44 -20.02
CA ALA A 314 27.14 6.39 -19.01
C ALA A 314 26.13 6.72 -17.91
N GLU A 315 26.10 7.96 -17.43
CA GLU A 315 25.11 8.45 -16.46
C GLU A 315 23.71 8.42 -17.07
N ALA A 316 23.53 8.84 -18.33
CA ALA A 316 22.25 8.72 -19.04
C ALA A 316 21.80 7.27 -19.24
N ARG A 317 22.73 6.33 -19.49
CA ARG A 317 22.43 4.89 -19.58
C ARG A 317 22.03 4.31 -18.23
N TRP A 318 22.78 4.60 -17.17
CA TRP A 318 22.44 4.21 -15.80
C TRP A 318 21.05 4.72 -15.43
N ALA A 319 20.76 6.00 -15.72
CA ALA A 319 19.47 6.60 -15.41
C ALA A 319 18.30 5.91 -16.13
N ARG A 320 18.46 5.50 -17.40
CA ARG A 320 17.41 4.79 -18.15
C ARG A 320 17.25 3.31 -17.77
N MET A 321 18.36 2.62 -17.53
CA MET A 321 18.37 1.15 -17.40
C MET A 321 18.22 0.68 -15.96
N GLU A 322 18.64 1.49 -15.00
CA GLU A 322 18.66 1.13 -13.57
C GLU A 322 17.81 2.11 -12.75
N ALA A 323 18.05 3.42 -12.87
CA ALA A 323 17.40 4.39 -11.99
C ALA A 323 15.89 4.51 -12.26
N ILE A 324 15.44 4.68 -13.51
CA ILE A 324 14.01 4.83 -13.85
C ILE A 324 13.18 3.62 -13.41
N PRO A 325 13.56 2.36 -13.71
CA PRO A 325 12.83 1.18 -13.23
C PRO A 325 12.80 1.06 -11.70
N GLU A 326 13.89 1.41 -11.04
CA GLU A 326 13.94 1.38 -9.58
C GLU A 326 13.09 2.48 -8.96
N ILE A 327 13.10 3.69 -9.52
CA ILE A 327 12.18 4.78 -9.14
C ILE A 327 10.73 4.33 -9.32
N GLN A 328 10.40 3.65 -10.42
CA GLN A 328 9.05 3.09 -10.64
C GLN A 328 8.65 2.09 -9.56
N ARG A 329 9.56 1.18 -9.20
CA ARG A 329 9.34 0.18 -8.14
C ARG A 329 9.14 0.86 -6.79
N LEU A 330 10.00 1.81 -6.44
CA LEU A 330 9.94 2.54 -5.17
C LEU A 330 8.66 3.36 -5.06
N VAL A 331 8.28 4.08 -6.13
CA VAL A 331 7.00 4.82 -6.19
C VAL A 331 5.80 3.88 -6.07
N GLY A 332 5.81 2.73 -6.75
CA GLY A 332 4.75 1.72 -6.63
C GLY A 332 4.61 1.16 -5.22
N ASN A 333 5.71 1.11 -4.47
CA ASN A 333 5.75 0.67 -3.08
C ASN A 333 5.58 1.81 -2.05
N ARG A 334 5.27 3.04 -2.49
CA ARG A 334 5.17 4.25 -1.65
C ARG A 334 6.46 4.64 -0.91
N GLN A 335 7.62 4.27 -1.45
CA GLN A 335 8.94 4.61 -0.89
C GLN A 335 9.51 5.88 -1.57
N SER A 336 8.82 7.02 -1.43
CA SER A 336 9.14 8.24 -2.18
C SER A 336 10.50 8.85 -1.81
N ALA A 337 11.02 8.65 -0.60
CA ALA A 337 12.25 9.29 -0.14
C ALA A 337 13.47 8.59 -0.70
N GLU A 338 13.42 7.26 -0.72
CA GLU A 338 14.39 6.45 -1.46
C GLU A 338 14.36 6.83 -2.95
N ALA A 339 13.15 6.95 -3.52
CA ALA A 339 12.97 7.34 -4.92
C ALA A 339 13.52 8.74 -5.20
N PHE A 340 13.33 9.71 -4.29
CA PHE A 340 13.74 11.10 -4.44
C PHE A 340 15.25 11.24 -4.67
N SER A 341 16.06 10.53 -3.89
CA SER A 341 17.52 10.53 -4.05
C SER A 341 17.97 10.03 -5.44
N LEU A 342 17.29 9.00 -5.95
CA LEU A 342 17.51 8.46 -7.30
C LEU A 342 17.00 9.41 -8.38
N VAL A 343 15.85 10.04 -8.17
CA VAL A 343 15.23 11.02 -9.07
C VAL A 343 16.15 12.22 -9.28
N GLN A 344 16.71 12.81 -8.21
CA GLN A 344 17.60 13.96 -8.33
C GLN A 344 18.82 13.65 -9.22
N ARG A 345 19.45 12.49 -8.99
CA ARG A 345 20.60 12.05 -9.76
C ARG A 345 20.24 11.68 -11.20
N ALA A 346 19.07 11.06 -11.40
CA ALA A 346 18.56 10.73 -12.72
C ALA A 346 18.23 11.99 -13.53
N LEU A 347 17.65 13.02 -12.90
CA LEU A 347 17.30 14.29 -13.55
C LEU A 347 18.54 15.03 -14.04
N ALA A 348 19.62 15.02 -13.26
CA ALA A 348 20.90 15.58 -13.69
C ALA A 348 21.47 14.87 -14.93
N ALA A 349 21.22 13.57 -15.07
CA ALA A 349 21.69 12.76 -16.20
C ALA A 349 20.75 12.82 -17.42
N LEU A 350 19.44 12.98 -17.20
CA LEU A 350 18.37 12.92 -18.20
C LEU A 350 17.35 14.06 -18.03
N PRO A 351 17.77 15.33 -18.19
CA PRO A 351 16.94 16.49 -17.84
C PRO A 351 15.75 16.75 -18.78
N GLU A 352 15.59 15.98 -19.86
CA GLU A 352 14.53 16.14 -20.86
C GLU A 352 13.77 14.81 -21.10
N ASP A 353 13.98 13.78 -20.27
CA ASP A 353 13.37 12.46 -20.50
C ASP A 353 11.91 12.44 -19.99
N PRO A 354 10.91 12.22 -20.86
CA PRO A 354 9.50 12.36 -20.49
C PRO A 354 9.04 11.31 -19.47
N THR A 355 9.67 10.13 -19.44
CA THR A 355 9.33 9.08 -18.46
C THR A 355 9.82 9.49 -17.08
N LEU A 356 11.04 10.02 -17.00
CA LEU A 356 11.56 10.55 -15.75
C LEU A 356 10.75 11.73 -15.25
N HIS A 357 10.33 12.66 -16.13
CA HIS A 357 9.45 13.76 -15.73
C HIS A 357 8.12 13.27 -15.18
N ALA A 358 7.50 12.27 -15.81
CA ALA A 358 6.26 11.68 -15.29
C ALA A 358 6.47 11.06 -13.90
N LEU A 359 7.62 10.43 -13.64
CA LEU A 359 7.95 9.88 -12.32
C LEU A 359 8.27 10.94 -11.29
N VAL A 360 8.90 12.04 -11.70
CA VAL A 360 9.17 13.20 -10.84
C VAL A 360 7.86 13.77 -10.29
N GLU A 361 6.84 13.93 -11.14
CA GLU A 361 5.53 14.44 -10.73
C GLU A 361 4.82 13.54 -9.71
N VAL A 362 5.18 12.25 -9.64
CA VAL A 362 4.58 11.29 -8.70
C VAL A 362 5.45 11.07 -7.46
N ALA A 363 6.78 11.06 -7.62
CA ALA A 363 7.74 10.79 -6.56
C ALA A 363 8.06 12.04 -5.72
N THR A 364 7.71 13.23 -6.19
CA THR A 364 8.12 14.50 -5.57
C THR A 364 6.99 15.52 -5.54
N VAL A 365 7.05 16.42 -4.58
CA VAL A 365 6.14 17.57 -4.46
C VAL A 365 6.96 18.85 -4.28
N ASP A 366 6.45 19.97 -4.82
CA ASP A 366 7.03 21.29 -4.54
C ASP A 366 6.38 21.87 -3.27
N VAL A 367 7.22 22.25 -2.30
CA VAL A 367 6.82 22.91 -1.06
C VAL A 367 7.58 24.23 -0.88
N ASP A 368 6.85 25.28 -0.53
CA ASP A 368 7.39 26.56 -0.08
C ASP A 368 7.17 26.69 1.42
N VAL A 369 8.25 26.58 2.20
CA VAL A 369 8.19 26.62 3.66
C VAL A 369 8.47 28.03 4.14
N VAL A 370 7.51 28.59 4.88
CA VAL A 370 7.58 29.93 5.46
C VAL A 370 7.42 29.87 6.97
N SER A 371 8.19 30.69 7.69
CA SER A 371 8.04 30.85 9.13
C SER A 371 7.84 32.31 9.52
N SER A 372 7.17 32.51 10.65
CA SER A 372 7.09 33.79 11.34
C SER A 372 7.77 33.66 12.72
N PRO A 373 8.87 34.39 13.01
CA PRO A 373 9.62 35.24 12.09
C PRO A 373 10.37 34.43 11.00
N PRO A 374 10.76 35.06 9.87
CA PRO A 374 11.53 34.41 8.83
C PRO A 374 12.99 34.20 9.25
N GLY A 375 13.71 33.30 8.55
CA GLY A 375 15.14 33.03 8.72
C GLY A 375 15.46 31.76 9.48
N ALA A 376 14.48 30.91 9.75
CA ALA A 376 14.70 29.62 10.40
C ALA A 376 15.31 28.62 9.42
N THR A 377 16.31 27.85 9.88
CA THR A 377 16.85 26.73 9.10
C THR A 377 15.89 25.57 9.21
N VAL A 378 15.46 25.03 8.07
CA VAL A 378 14.50 23.94 7.97
C VAL A 378 15.22 22.66 7.60
N PHE A 379 14.93 21.60 8.33
CA PHE A 379 15.33 20.23 8.04
C PHE A 379 14.10 19.36 7.82
N TYR A 380 14.24 18.29 7.06
CA TYR A 380 13.18 17.30 6.88
C TYR A 380 13.72 15.87 6.90
N ARG A 381 12.83 14.92 7.18
CA ARG A 381 13.00 13.48 6.97
C ARG A 381 11.63 12.81 6.76
N PRO A 382 11.57 11.59 6.20
CA PRO A 382 10.33 10.81 6.17
C PRO A 382 9.74 10.66 7.55
N TYR A 383 8.43 10.84 7.69
CA TYR A 383 7.80 10.77 9.00
C TYR A 383 7.71 9.31 9.49
N ASP A 384 7.25 8.39 8.65
CA ASP A 384 7.00 6.99 9.03
C ASP A 384 8.26 6.11 9.19
N VAL A 385 9.46 6.67 9.01
CA VAL A 385 10.71 5.90 9.07
C VAL A 385 11.58 6.41 10.21
N GLU A 386 11.59 5.63 11.29
CA GLU A 386 12.47 5.83 12.44
C GLU A 386 13.96 5.82 12.04
N ASP A 387 14.79 6.51 12.83
CA ASP A 387 16.26 6.54 12.68
C ASP A 387 16.80 7.03 11.31
N THR A 388 16.01 7.84 10.58
CA THR A 388 16.45 8.49 9.35
C THR A 388 17.20 9.80 9.61
N ALA A 389 18.24 10.06 8.81
CA ALA A 389 19.04 11.28 8.93
C ALA A 389 18.28 12.51 8.43
N TRP A 390 18.37 13.62 9.18
CA TRP A 390 17.83 14.92 8.79
C TRP A 390 18.53 15.49 7.56
N THR A 391 17.75 15.98 6.59
CA THR A 391 18.23 16.68 5.40
C THR A 391 17.88 18.17 5.49
N GLU A 392 18.85 19.05 5.26
CA GLU A 392 18.60 20.50 5.23
C GLU A 392 17.82 20.88 3.96
N LEU A 393 16.71 21.59 4.13
CA LEU A 393 15.89 22.15 3.04
C LEU A 393 16.36 23.56 2.67
N GLY A 394 16.70 24.38 3.67
CA GLY A 394 17.14 25.76 3.50
C GLY A 394 16.64 26.68 4.60
N MET A 395 16.77 28.00 4.41
CA MET A 395 16.26 29.01 5.35
C MET A 395 14.91 29.55 4.90
N THR A 396 13.98 29.77 5.84
CA THR A 396 12.66 30.33 5.53
C THR A 396 12.71 31.83 5.15
N PRO A 397 11.88 32.30 4.19
CA PRO A 397 11.13 31.52 3.20
C PRO A 397 12.07 30.72 2.29
N THR A 398 11.81 29.43 2.11
CA THR A 398 12.65 28.58 1.24
C THR A 398 12.44 28.91 -0.24
N GLY A 399 11.25 29.41 -0.61
CA GLY A 399 10.78 29.35 -1.99
C GLY A 399 10.36 27.93 -2.34
N PRO A 400 9.85 27.69 -3.57
CA PRO A 400 9.41 26.37 -3.98
C PRO A 400 10.62 25.43 -4.10
N GLU A 401 10.77 24.56 -3.11
CA GLU A 401 11.76 23.51 -3.05
C GLU A 401 11.10 22.15 -3.29
N ARG A 402 11.82 21.25 -3.93
CA ARG A 402 11.29 19.92 -4.24
C ARG A 402 11.66 18.95 -3.14
N VAL A 403 10.66 18.25 -2.60
CA VAL A 403 10.81 17.24 -1.55
C VAL A 403 10.17 15.91 -1.99
N PRO A 404 10.46 14.78 -1.32
CA PRO A 404 9.77 13.53 -1.58
C PRO A 404 8.24 13.68 -1.45
N ALA A 405 7.48 13.03 -2.34
CA ALA A 405 6.02 12.96 -2.23
C ALA A 405 5.59 11.87 -1.24
N GLU A 406 5.88 12.11 0.03
CA GLU A 406 5.38 11.35 1.18
C GLU A 406 5.22 12.31 2.37
N GLU A 407 4.80 11.77 3.50
CA GLU A 407 4.75 12.55 4.73
C GLU A 407 6.13 12.79 5.33
N LEU A 408 6.38 14.04 5.67
CA LEU A 408 7.65 14.51 6.18
C LEU A 408 7.46 15.08 7.57
N LEU A 409 8.41 14.77 8.45
CA LEU A 409 8.60 15.53 9.67
C LEU A 409 9.59 16.66 9.35
N LEU A 410 9.16 17.89 9.56
CA LEU A 410 9.97 19.09 9.43
C LEU A 410 10.48 19.53 10.80
N ARG A 411 11.72 20.02 10.85
CA ARG A 411 12.34 20.61 12.04
C ARG A 411 12.87 21.99 11.71
N PHE A 412 12.52 22.97 12.52
CA PHE A 412 12.86 24.37 12.36
C PHE A 412 13.79 24.78 13.50
N GLU A 413 14.89 25.43 13.13
CA GLU A 413 15.87 25.96 14.09
C GLU A 413 16.10 27.45 13.84
N LEU A 414 15.86 28.26 14.87
CA LEU A 414 16.11 29.70 14.85
C LEU A 414 16.60 30.15 16.23
N GLU A 415 17.69 30.93 16.27
CA GLU A 415 18.27 31.40 17.52
C GLU A 415 17.26 32.23 18.34
N GLY A 416 17.05 31.85 19.61
CA GLY A 416 16.09 32.50 20.51
C GLY A 416 14.65 31.97 20.41
N PHE A 417 14.42 30.92 19.63
CA PHE A 417 13.16 30.23 19.46
C PHE A 417 13.32 28.75 19.79
N GLU A 418 12.25 28.10 20.25
CA GLU A 418 12.27 26.67 20.51
C GLU A 418 12.45 25.89 19.21
N THR A 419 13.13 24.74 19.29
CA THR A 419 13.17 23.81 18.16
C THR A 419 11.74 23.37 17.87
N TYR A 420 11.26 23.73 16.68
CA TYR A 420 9.86 23.53 16.32
C TYR A 420 9.76 22.38 15.32
N TYR A 421 8.85 21.45 15.58
CA TYR A 421 8.58 20.31 14.72
C TYR A 421 7.22 20.50 14.06
N SER A 422 7.02 19.98 12.87
CA SER A 422 5.74 20.06 12.17
C SER A 422 5.67 18.97 11.12
N SER A 423 4.53 18.29 11.01
CA SER A 423 4.30 17.34 9.93
C SER A 423 3.89 18.06 8.64
N TYR A 424 4.29 17.50 7.50
CA TYR A 424 3.90 17.97 6.17
C TYR A 424 3.59 16.77 5.28
N GLY A 425 2.36 16.70 4.78
CA GLY A 425 1.90 15.64 3.88
C GLY A 425 1.35 16.19 2.57
N THR A 426 0.12 15.80 2.21
CA THR A 426 -0.58 16.23 0.98
C THR A 426 -1.17 17.65 1.06
N GLY A 427 -0.62 18.49 1.94
CA GLY A 427 -1.09 19.83 2.24
C GLY A 427 -0.93 20.85 1.09
N PRO A 428 -1.25 22.13 1.34
CA PRO A 428 -1.03 23.19 0.36
C PRO A 428 0.46 23.29 -0.01
N ARG A 429 0.74 23.73 -1.25
CA ARG A 429 2.12 23.98 -1.72
C ARG A 429 2.92 24.95 -0.83
N THR A 430 2.25 25.80 -0.04
CA THR A 430 2.90 26.68 0.91
C THR A 430 2.61 26.18 2.32
N HIS A 431 3.65 25.81 3.04
CA HIS A 431 3.59 25.37 4.43
C HIS A 431 4.04 26.50 5.35
N ALA A 432 3.15 27.00 6.19
CA ALA A 432 3.38 28.18 7.02
C ALA A 432 3.33 27.83 8.50
N VAL A 433 4.38 28.20 9.24
CA VAL A 433 4.48 27.97 10.69
C VAL A 433 4.77 29.26 11.44
N VAL A 434 4.35 29.33 12.70
CA VAL A 434 4.69 30.43 13.62
C VAL A 434 5.60 29.85 14.71
N LEU A 435 6.80 30.40 14.84
CA LEU A 435 7.80 29.90 15.77
C LEU A 435 7.62 30.55 17.13
N SER A 436 7.62 29.73 18.17
CA SER A 436 7.49 30.18 19.55
C SER A 436 8.85 30.57 20.15
N PRO A 437 8.91 31.69 20.90
CA PRO A 437 10.10 32.05 21.68
C PRO A 437 10.47 30.97 22.70
N GLU A 438 11.76 30.83 23.00
CA GLU A 438 12.24 29.92 24.05
C GLU A 438 11.54 30.16 25.41
N GLY A 439 11.07 29.06 26.02
CA GLY A 439 10.43 29.06 27.34
C GLY A 439 8.96 29.49 27.32
N SER A 440 8.32 29.49 26.14
CA SER A 440 6.90 29.86 26.03
C SER A 440 5.95 28.76 26.49
N GLY A 441 6.30 27.48 26.26
CA GLY A 441 5.47 26.30 26.53
C GLY A 441 4.17 26.23 25.72
N MET A 442 3.91 27.21 24.84
CA MET A 442 2.70 27.33 24.02
C MET A 442 3.07 27.70 22.58
N ILE A 443 2.25 27.27 21.64
CA ILE A 443 2.38 27.61 20.22
C ILE A 443 1.24 28.51 19.75
N GLU A 444 1.58 29.52 18.93
CA GLU A 444 0.61 30.41 18.30
C GLU A 444 0.10 29.77 17.00
N LEU A 445 -1.22 29.62 16.88
CA LEU A 445 -1.88 29.18 15.66
C LEU A 445 -2.52 30.37 14.95
N ALA A 446 -2.25 30.47 13.64
CA ALA A 446 -2.94 31.41 12.77
C ALA A 446 -4.43 31.04 12.62
N PRO A 447 -5.30 31.96 12.16
CA PRO A 447 -6.70 31.65 11.89
C PRO A 447 -6.84 30.43 10.96
N GLY A 448 -7.69 29.50 11.35
CA GLY A 448 -7.83 28.18 10.73
C GLY A 448 -9.28 27.83 10.43
N LEU A 449 -9.46 26.80 9.60
CA LEU A 449 -10.75 26.23 9.26
C LEU A 449 -10.73 24.74 9.59
N HIS A 450 -11.83 24.23 10.15
CA HIS A 450 -12.09 22.78 10.23
C HIS A 450 -13.53 22.49 9.81
N SER A 451 -13.83 21.23 9.54
CA SER A 451 -15.16 20.77 9.12
C SER A 451 -15.91 20.15 10.30
N LEU A 452 -17.13 20.61 10.57
CA LEU A 452 -18.06 20.00 11.53
C LEU A 452 -19.36 19.66 10.79
N SER A 453 -19.77 18.39 10.79
CA SER A 453 -20.98 17.91 10.08
C SER A 453 -21.05 18.30 8.58
N GLY A 454 -19.88 18.51 7.95
CA GLY A 454 -19.75 18.92 6.55
C GLY A 454 -19.79 20.43 6.30
N GLU A 455 -19.91 21.24 7.35
CA GLU A 455 -19.84 22.70 7.28
C GLU A 455 -18.48 23.22 7.77
N ALA A 456 -17.96 24.25 7.11
CA ALA A 456 -16.67 24.85 7.48
C ALA A 456 -16.87 25.84 8.63
N VAL A 457 -16.11 25.66 9.71
CA VAL A 457 -16.11 26.53 10.90
C VAL A 457 -14.77 27.27 10.97
N GLU A 458 -14.84 28.61 11.01
CA GLU A 458 -13.68 29.49 11.11
C GLU A 458 -13.29 29.71 12.57
N VAL A 459 -12.01 29.57 12.86
CA VAL A 459 -11.43 29.79 14.19
C VAL A 459 -10.39 30.89 14.07
N GLY A 460 -10.47 31.87 14.97
CA GLY A 460 -9.53 32.98 15.04
C GLY A 460 -8.11 32.53 15.43
N ARG A 461 -7.20 33.49 15.57
CA ARG A 461 -5.86 33.25 16.11
C ARG A 461 -5.94 32.90 17.60
N PHE A 462 -5.12 31.96 18.06
CA PHE A 462 -5.03 31.56 19.46
C PHE A 462 -3.68 30.94 19.79
N TRP A 463 -3.41 30.80 21.07
CA TRP A 463 -2.29 30.03 21.61
C TRP A 463 -2.80 28.74 22.25
N ILE A 464 -2.03 27.67 22.16
CA ILE A 464 -2.32 26.40 22.84
C ILE A 464 -1.03 25.82 23.41
N ASP A 465 -1.07 25.10 24.53
CA ASP A 465 0.10 24.40 25.05
C ASP A 465 0.69 23.51 23.95
N GLN A 466 2.02 23.51 23.83
CA GLN A 466 2.69 22.68 22.83
C GLN A 466 2.56 21.20 23.17
N THR A 467 2.63 20.86 24.45
CA THR A 467 2.56 19.50 24.97
C THR A 467 1.43 19.36 26.00
N GLU A 468 1.12 18.12 26.40
CA GLU A 468 0.24 17.86 27.54
C GLU A 468 0.77 18.45 28.84
N VAL A 469 -0.12 18.64 29.82
CA VAL A 469 0.25 19.11 31.15
C VAL A 469 0.91 17.99 31.96
N THR A 470 2.11 18.26 32.47
CA THR A 470 2.86 17.31 33.29
C THR A 470 2.35 17.24 34.73
N ASN A 471 2.64 16.13 35.42
CA ASN A 471 2.37 16.00 36.86
C ASN A 471 3.08 17.09 37.68
N ALA A 472 4.30 17.48 37.30
CA ALA A 472 5.05 18.53 37.97
C ALA A 472 4.35 19.90 37.89
N GLU A 473 3.86 20.28 36.70
CA GLU A 473 3.11 21.52 36.52
C GLU A 473 1.77 21.49 37.26
N TYR A 474 1.05 20.36 37.20
CA TYR A 474 -0.21 20.20 37.92
C TYR A 474 -0.03 20.20 39.46
N GLN A 475 1.13 19.76 39.95
CA GLN A 475 1.46 19.80 41.37
C GLN A 475 1.49 21.25 41.91
N GLU A 476 1.94 22.21 41.11
CA GLU A 476 1.96 23.63 41.49
C GLU A 476 0.54 24.14 41.74
N PHE A 477 -0.42 23.74 40.91
CA PHE A 477 -1.83 24.03 41.10
C PHE A 477 -2.36 23.39 42.39
N VAL A 478 -2.11 22.09 42.63
CA VAL A 478 -2.53 21.41 43.87
C VAL A 478 -1.95 22.09 45.10
N ASP A 479 -0.67 22.46 45.08
CA ASP A 479 -0.01 23.16 46.18
C ASP A 479 -0.62 24.55 46.42
N ALA A 480 -0.93 25.30 45.36
CA ALA A 480 -1.61 26.61 45.45
C ALA A 480 -3.04 26.50 46.00
N VAL A 481 -3.79 25.46 45.61
CA VAL A 481 -5.12 25.17 46.17
C VAL A 481 -5.04 24.93 47.66
N LEU A 482 -4.10 24.08 48.10
CA LEU A 482 -3.91 23.75 49.52
C LEU A 482 -3.39 24.94 50.35
N ALA A 483 -2.69 25.88 49.71
CA ALA A 483 -2.25 27.14 50.31
C ALA A 483 -3.34 28.23 50.30
N GLU A 484 -4.51 27.97 49.71
CA GLU A 484 -5.59 28.95 49.51
C GLU A 484 -5.16 30.18 48.68
N GLU A 485 -4.25 30.00 47.71
CA GLU A 485 -3.65 31.08 46.92
C GLU A 485 -4.42 31.40 45.62
N ILE A 486 -5.48 30.64 45.30
CA ILE A 486 -6.28 30.81 44.08
C ILE A 486 -7.56 31.59 44.38
N GLU A 487 -7.63 32.84 43.91
CA GLU A 487 -8.80 33.72 44.08
C GLU A 487 -9.87 33.50 42.99
N ASP A 488 -9.46 33.34 41.73
CA ASP A 488 -10.36 33.08 40.60
C ASP A 488 -10.10 31.68 40.03
N TRP A 489 -11.16 30.89 39.94
CA TRP A 489 -11.13 29.48 39.50
C TRP A 489 -11.71 29.33 38.09
N THR A 490 -12.14 30.42 37.47
CA THR A 490 -12.82 30.45 36.18
C THR A 490 -12.42 31.69 35.39
N THR A 491 -12.35 31.60 34.07
CA THR A 491 -12.07 32.77 33.21
C THR A 491 -13.35 33.46 32.72
N PRO A 492 -13.29 34.71 32.21
CA PRO A 492 -14.48 35.47 31.79
C PRO A 492 -15.35 34.80 30.72
N SER A 493 -14.77 34.00 29.83
CA SER A 493 -15.47 33.19 28.82
C SER A 493 -16.23 32.00 29.42
N ALA A 494 -16.04 31.69 30.71
CA ALA A 494 -16.71 30.60 31.42
C ALA A 494 -18.08 30.97 32.05
N ARG A 495 -18.63 32.15 31.74
CA ARG A 495 -19.82 32.69 32.43
C ARG A 495 -21.17 32.23 31.86
N ASP A 496 -21.18 31.48 30.75
CA ASP A 496 -22.42 31.08 30.05
C ASP A 496 -23.00 29.73 30.55
N GLY A 497 -23.36 29.68 31.83
CA GLY A 497 -24.44 28.80 32.30
C GLY A 497 -24.06 27.47 32.98
N VAL A 498 -22.77 27.13 33.10
CA VAL A 498 -22.33 25.98 33.93
C VAL A 498 -22.08 26.49 35.36
N ALA A 499 -22.82 25.99 36.34
CA ALA A 499 -22.58 26.35 37.74
C ALA A 499 -21.27 25.71 38.22
N PHE A 500 -20.16 26.45 38.09
CA PHE A 500 -18.89 26.05 38.68
C PHE A 500 -18.99 26.17 40.21
N ASP A 501 -18.94 25.03 40.90
CA ASP A 501 -19.03 24.96 42.36
C ASP A 501 -17.67 24.56 42.94
N ARG A 502 -16.91 25.59 43.38
CA ARG A 502 -15.60 25.43 44.02
C ARG A 502 -15.68 24.53 45.26
N ASP A 503 -16.71 24.70 46.08
CA ASP A 503 -16.82 23.97 47.35
C ASP A 503 -17.09 22.50 47.09
N ARG A 504 -17.88 22.18 46.05
CA ARG A 504 -18.08 20.81 45.58
C ARG A 504 -16.80 20.23 44.99
N LEU A 505 -16.07 20.99 44.18
CA LEU A 505 -14.80 20.55 43.59
C LEU A 505 -13.81 20.13 44.68
N LEU A 506 -13.63 20.96 45.72
CA LEU A 506 -12.74 20.65 46.85
C LEU A 506 -13.19 19.43 47.68
N GLN A 507 -14.47 19.07 47.63
CA GLN A 507 -15.03 17.91 48.35
C GLN A 507 -14.98 16.61 47.55
N GLU A 508 -15.08 16.68 46.22
CA GLU A 508 -15.22 15.51 45.34
C GLU A 508 -13.93 15.18 44.56
N ALA A 509 -13.07 16.17 44.29
CA ALA A 509 -11.79 15.97 43.61
C ALA A 509 -10.69 15.45 44.55
N LEU A 510 -10.92 14.26 45.12
CA LEU A 510 -10.04 13.63 46.10
C LEU A 510 -9.17 12.53 45.48
N ASP A 511 -7.91 12.50 45.86
CA ASP A 511 -6.95 11.46 45.57
C ASP A 511 -7.28 10.14 46.30
N GLN A 512 -6.46 9.10 46.11
CA GLN A 512 -6.70 7.78 46.71
C GLN A 512 -6.68 7.77 48.25
N THR A 513 -6.13 8.83 48.86
CA THR A 513 -6.04 9.02 50.31
C THR A 513 -7.14 9.93 50.87
N GLY A 514 -8.06 10.42 50.02
CA GLY A 514 -9.14 11.30 50.40
C GLY A 514 -8.73 12.76 50.57
N ARG A 515 -7.64 13.21 49.94
CA ARG A 515 -7.17 14.62 49.95
C ARG A 515 -7.33 15.23 48.57
N PHE A 516 -7.39 16.56 48.47
CA PHE A 516 -7.47 17.21 47.16
C PHE A 516 -6.28 16.84 46.26
N GLY A 517 -6.57 16.43 45.03
CA GLY A 517 -5.58 16.03 44.02
C GLY A 517 -6.14 14.98 43.06
N PRO A 518 -5.47 14.73 41.91
CA PRO A 518 -5.92 13.77 40.89
C PRO A 518 -6.21 12.37 41.44
N SER A 519 -7.14 11.64 40.81
CA SER A 519 -7.58 10.31 41.29
C SER A 519 -6.47 9.25 41.28
N THR A 520 -5.40 9.48 40.51
CA THR A 520 -4.23 8.60 40.39
C THR A 520 -3.13 8.88 41.42
N TRP A 521 -3.29 9.90 42.26
CA TRP A 521 -2.28 10.38 43.21
C TRP A 521 -2.51 9.88 44.64
N GLU A 522 -1.51 10.08 45.51
CA GLU A 522 -1.61 9.82 46.95
C GLU A 522 -1.05 11.00 47.75
N LEU A 523 -1.70 11.35 48.86
CA LEU A 523 -1.27 12.40 49.78
C LEU A 523 -1.06 13.78 49.09
N SER A 524 -1.89 14.10 48.11
CA SER A 524 -1.82 15.29 47.25
C SER A 524 -0.50 15.40 46.47
N ARG A 525 0.16 14.26 46.19
CA ARG A 525 1.42 14.18 45.45
C ARG A 525 1.36 13.15 44.33
N PHE A 526 1.97 13.47 43.20
CA PHE A 526 2.15 12.50 42.12
C PHE A 526 3.12 11.37 42.52
N PRO A 527 3.05 10.19 41.87
CA PRO A 527 3.98 9.08 42.16
C PRO A 527 5.45 9.42 41.86
N ASP A 528 6.37 8.99 42.72
CA ASP A 528 7.82 9.23 42.57
C ASP A 528 8.34 8.84 41.16
N GLY A 529 9.11 9.72 40.52
CA GLY A 529 9.68 9.46 39.19
C GLY A 529 8.69 9.66 38.02
N ARG A 530 7.50 10.23 38.28
CA ARG A 530 6.48 10.55 37.27
C ARG A 530 6.36 12.06 36.99
N GLU A 531 7.35 12.87 37.34
CA GLU A 531 7.34 14.33 37.20
C GLU A 531 7.00 14.77 35.79
N GLY A 532 7.65 14.15 34.79
CA GLY A 532 7.49 14.48 33.37
C GLY A 532 6.42 13.66 32.62
N TYR A 533 5.56 12.94 33.32
CA TYR A 533 4.42 12.22 32.70
C TYR A 533 3.17 13.11 32.73
N PRO A 534 2.19 12.88 31.84
CA PRO A 534 0.96 13.65 31.83
C PRO A 534 0.21 13.49 33.15
N VAL A 535 -0.49 14.54 33.56
CA VAL A 535 -1.48 14.43 34.63
C VAL A 535 -2.64 13.55 34.18
N GLN A 536 -3.06 12.64 35.05
CA GLN A 536 -4.09 11.64 34.79
C GLN A 536 -5.13 11.66 35.91
N GLY A 537 -6.39 11.37 35.59
CA GLY A 537 -7.41 11.21 36.63
C GLY A 537 -8.06 12.51 37.08
N ILE A 538 -8.18 13.50 36.18
CA ILE A 538 -8.83 14.77 36.46
C ILE A 538 -10.16 14.90 35.74
N ASN A 539 -11.12 15.57 36.38
CA ASN A 539 -12.42 15.88 35.79
C ASN A 539 -12.42 17.22 35.03
N TRP A 540 -13.52 17.53 34.35
CA TRP A 540 -13.64 18.75 33.53
C TRP A 540 -13.52 20.04 34.37
N PHE A 541 -14.03 20.06 35.59
CA PHE A 541 -13.94 21.22 36.48
C PHE A 541 -12.52 21.42 37.04
N GLU A 542 -11.81 20.34 37.34
CA GLU A 542 -10.37 20.36 37.67
C GLU A 542 -9.55 20.94 36.51
N ALA A 543 -9.87 20.56 35.27
CA ALA A 543 -9.24 21.08 34.06
C ALA A 543 -9.49 22.59 33.86
N VAL A 544 -10.73 23.05 34.00
CA VAL A 544 -11.09 24.48 33.93
C VAL A 544 -10.35 25.29 34.99
N ALA A 545 -10.32 24.81 36.24
CA ALA A 545 -9.64 25.48 37.35
C ALA A 545 -8.12 25.58 37.12
N TYR A 546 -7.51 24.50 36.64
CA TYR A 546 -6.09 24.46 36.33
C TYR A 546 -5.72 25.46 35.22
N CYS A 547 -6.50 25.51 34.14
CA CYS A 547 -6.23 26.48 33.08
C CYS A 547 -6.42 27.91 33.58
N ALA A 548 -7.45 28.19 34.38
CA ALA A 548 -7.65 29.51 35.00
C ALA A 548 -6.47 29.91 35.91
N PHE A 549 -5.92 28.97 36.69
CA PHE A 549 -4.72 29.19 37.51
C PHE A 549 -3.49 29.61 36.68
N ARG A 550 -3.39 29.15 35.42
CA ARG A 550 -2.32 29.52 34.48
C ARG A 550 -2.60 30.78 33.66
N ASP A 551 -3.62 31.57 34.01
CA ASP A 551 -4.14 32.67 33.18
C ASP A 551 -4.41 32.19 31.75
N ALA A 552 -5.05 31.02 31.64
CA ALA A 552 -5.38 30.32 30.41
C ALA A 552 -6.82 29.79 30.49
N VAL A 553 -7.29 29.16 29.43
CA VAL A 553 -8.64 28.61 29.33
C VAL A 553 -8.61 27.21 28.74
N LEU A 554 -9.68 26.46 28.97
CA LEU A 554 -9.85 25.18 28.29
C LEU A 554 -10.11 25.46 26.80
N PRO A 555 -9.40 24.81 25.85
CA PRO A 555 -9.67 24.99 24.43
C PRO A 555 -11.11 24.55 24.10
N THR A 556 -11.74 25.20 23.13
CA THR A 556 -12.97 24.66 22.53
C THR A 556 -12.62 23.49 21.61
N TYR A 557 -13.59 22.61 21.35
CA TYR A 557 -13.49 21.52 20.37
C TYR A 557 -12.94 22.04 19.03
N HIS A 558 -13.40 23.21 18.60
CA HIS A 558 -12.98 23.85 17.37
C HIS A 558 -11.50 24.26 17.38
N HIS A 559 -11.03 24.87 18.48
CA HIS A 559 -9.62 25.22 18.64
C HIS A 559 -8.73 23.98 18.66
N TRP A 560 -9.16 22.92 19.36
CA TRP A 560 -8.45 21.65 19.40
C TRP A 560 -8.34 21.02 18.01
N LYS A 561 -9.44 20.96 17.24
CA LYS A 561 -9.43 20.40 15.88
C LYS A 561 -8.61 21.24 14.89
N VAL A 562 -8.50 22.56 15.09
CA VAL A 562 -7.55 23.38 14.30
C VAL A 562 -6.11 23.08 14.71
N ALA A 563 -5.82 22.87 16.00
CA ALA A 563 -4.49 22.53 16.49
C ALA A 563 -3.99 21.16 15.97
N ASP A 564 -4.90 20.21 15.78
CA ASP A 564 -4.68 18.91 15.10
C ASP A 564 -4.35 19.06 13.60
N GLY A 565 -4.90 20.07 12.92
CA GLY A 565 -4.69 20.29 11.49
C GLY A 565 -5.96 20.42 10.65
N GLY A 566 -7.14 20.28 11.28
CA GLY A 566 -8.45 20.56 10.67
C GLY A 566 -8.92 19.58 9.58
N GLN A 567 -8.08 18.64 9.13
CA GLN A 567 -8.40 17.64 8.13
C GLN A 567 -7.69 16.32 8.46
N ILE A 568 -8.35 15.45 9.20
CA ILE A 568 -7.85 14.10 9.44
C ILE A 568 -7.91 13.33 8.12
N SER A 569 -6.76 13.26 7.48
CA SER A 569 -6.36 12.11 6.71
C SER A 569 -5.94 11.04 7.73
N PRO A 570 -6.61 9.88 7.80
CA PRO A 570 -6.19 8.79 8.70
C PRO A 570 -4.83 8.18 8.34
N TRP A 571 -4.15 8.74 7.33
CA TRP A 571 -2.86 8.33 6.80
C TRP A 571 -1.68 8.98 7.54
N ASP A 572 -1.94 9.89 8.48
CA ASP A 572 -0.91 10.72 9.11
C ASP A 572 0.02 9.91 10.03
N GLY A 573 1.34 10.06 9.83
CA GLY A 573 2.40 9.47 10.66
C GLY A 573 2.27 9.77 12.16
N LEU A 574 1.51 10.81 12.52
CA LEU A 574 1.15 11.15 13.90
C LEU A 574 0.59 9.93 14.66
N LEU A 575 -0.40 9.21 14.09
CA LEU A 575 -1.02 8.07 14.76
C LEU A 575 -0.07 6.87 14.88
N GLN A 576 0.89 6.73 13.97
CA GLN A 576 1.90 5.66 14.00
C GLN A 576 2.92 5.88 15.13
N HIS A 577 3.27 7.14 15.40
CA HIS A 577 4.21 7.55 16.44
C HIS A 577 3.56 7.76 17.82
N ALA A 578 2.24 7.82 17.88
CA ALA A 578 1.47 7.88 19.11
C ALA A 578 1.47 6.53 19.86
N ASN A 579 1.25 6.56 21.17
CA ASN A 579 1.12 5.37 22.02
C ASN A 579 -0.34 4.90 22.21
N LEU A 580 -1.24 5.24 21.28
CA LEU A 580 -2.65 4.81 21.28
C LEU A 580 -2.78 3.28 21.35
N GLY A 581 -3.60 2.80 22.29
CA GLY A 581 -3.99 1.39 22.36
C GLY A 581 -2.87 0.39 22.65
N ARG A 582 -1.69 0.85 23.10
CA ARG A 582 -0.57 -0.04 23.44
C ARG A 582 -0.76 -0.78 24.75
N GLY A 583 -1.50 -0.20 25.71
CA GLY A 583 -1.76 -0.83 27.01
C GLY A 583 -0.59 -0.84 28.00
N ASP A 584 0.56 -0.25 27.65
CA ASP A 584 1.78 -0.24 28.46
C ASP A 584 1.89 0.98 29.42
N GLY A 585 0.85 1.82 29.47
CA GLY A 585 0.81 3.07 30.24
C GLY A 585 1.19 4.32 29.43
N PRO A 586 1.09 5.52 30.05
CA PRO A 586 1.49 6.77 29.41
C PRO A 586 3.01 6.88 29.28
N LEU A 587 3.47 7.67 28.31
CA LEU A 587 4.87 8.04 28.11
C LEU A 587 5.19 9.39 28.80
N PRO A 588 6.46 9.71 29.04
CA PRO A 588 6.83 11.07 29.41
C PRO A 588 6.41 12.06 28.31
N VAL A 589 5.86 13.21 28.71
CA VAL A 589 5.40 14.28 27.83
C VAL A 589 6.53 14.75 26.90
N GLY A 590 6.20 14.95 25.63
CA GLY A 590 7.10 15.41 24.57
C GLY A 590 8.08 14.36 24.06
N THR A 591 7.93 13.09 24.48
CA THR A 591 8.81 12.01 24.00
C THR A 591 8.24 11.23 22.82
N SER A 592 6.94 11.35 22.55
CA SER A 592 6.37 10.84 21.31
C SER A 592 6.84 11.71 20.15
N GLU A 593 7.15 11.11 19.00
CA GLU A 593 7.39 11.89 17.77
C GLU A 593 6.07 12.25 17.07
N ALA A 594 4.94 12.19 17.77
CA ALA A 594 3.60 12.48 17.26
C ALA A 594 3.31 14.00 17.31
N PHE A 595 3.68 14.70 16.24
CA PHE A 595 3.49 16.15 16.06
C PHE A 595 2.43 16.42 15.01
N SER A 596 1.53 17.37 15.30
CA SER A 596 0.58 17.87 14.30
C SER A 596 1.27 18.69 13.21
N VAL A 597 0.49 19.06 12.19
CA VAL A 597 0.91 19.97 11.11
C VAL A 597 1.38 21.32 11.68
N PHE A 598 0.88 21.69 12.86
CA PHE A 598 1.23 22.93 13.56
C PHE A 598 2.15 22.70 14.77
N GLY A 599 2.77 21.53 14.89
CA GLY A 599 3.80 21.29 15.90
C GLY A 599 3.29 21.11 17.33
N VAL A 600 2.00 20.83 17.48
CA VAL A 600 1.44 20.38 18.77
C VAL A 600 1.86 18.93 18.97
N ALA A 601 2.48 18.63 20.11
CA ALA A 601 2.89 17.29 20.50
C ALA A 601 1.87 16.62 21.41
N ASP A 602 1.89 15.29 21.40
CA ASP A 602 1.09 14.41 22.25
C ASP A 602 -0.42 14.65 22.16
N LEU A 603 -0.92 15.12 21.00
CA LEU A 603 -2.38 15.24 20.79
C LEU A 603 -3.09 13.89 20.73
N ALA A 604 -2.34 12.83 20.39
CA ALA A 604 -2.84 11.47 20.24
C ALA A 604 -2.16 10.53 21.24
N GLY A 605 -2.96 9.74 21.94
CA GLY A 605 -2.44 8.75 22.88
C GLY A 605 -2.44 9.27 24.30
N ASN A 606 -1.37 9.02 25.08
CA ASN A 606 -1.19 9.43 26.47
C ASN A 606 -2.51 9.63 27.25
N VAL A 607 -3.06 10.85 27.30
CA VAL A 607 -4.35 11.13 27.92
C VAL A 607 -5.33 11.79 26.96
N ARG A 608 -6.62 11.51 27.18
CA ARG A 608 -7.71 12.24 26.55
C ARG A 608 -7.78 13.64 27.16
N GLU A 609 -7.98 14.65 26.33
CA GLU A 609 -7.95 16.05 26.75
C GLU A 609 -9.36 16.64 26.84
N TRP A 610 -9.72 17.18 28.00
CA TRP A 610 -10.97 17.91 28.17
C TRP A 610 -11.02 19.15 27.29
N VAL A 611 -12.17 19.40 26.66
CA VAL A 611 -12.45 20.64 25.92
C VAL A 611 -13.71 21.34 26.43
N TRP A 612 -13.90 22.60 26.05
CA TRP A 612 -14.96 23.46 26.57
C TRP A 612 -16.38 22.97 26.26
N ASN A 613 -16.62 22.54 25.03
CA ASN A 613 -17.98 22.34 24.50
C ASN A 613 -18.73 21.21 25.22
N ALA A 614 -20.04 21.42 25.38
CA ALA A 614 -20.96 20.43 25.92
C ALA A 614 -21.51 19.53 24.79
N ALA A 615 -21.91 18.31 25.16
CA ALA A 615 -22.83 17.48 24.38
C ALA A 615 -23.93 17.01 25.33
N GLY A 616 -25.13 17.61 25.26
CA GLY A 616 -26.16 17.40 26.27
C GLY A 616 -25.66 17.74 27.70
N SER A 617 -25.73 16.76 28.61
CA SER A 617 -25.20 16.88 29.99
C SER A 617 -23.69 16.68 30.10
N ASP A 618 -23.08 16.11 29.07
CA ASP A 618 -21.69 15.65 29.09
C ASP A 618 -20.75 16.72 28.52
N ARG A 619 -19.45 16.43 28.56
CA ARG A 619 -18.41 17.31 28.02
C ARG A 619 -17.53 16.55 27.05
N TYR A 620 -17.19 17.21 25.95
CA TYR A 620 -16.28 16.66 24.96
C TYR A 620 -14.89 16.43 25.57
N ILE A 621 -14.29 15.31 25.18
CA ILE A 621 -12.94 14.91 25.55
C ILE A 621 -12.28 14.27 24.31
N LEU A 622 -11.08 14.69 23.93
CA LEU A 622 -10.49 14.38 22.60
C LEU A 622 -9.11 13.72 22.71
N GLY A 623 -8.57 13.21 21.60
CA GLY A 623 -7.20 12.72 21.49
C GLY A 623 -7.00 11.21 21.72
N GLY A 624 -7.93 10.55 22.41
CA GLY A 624 -7.75 9.17 22.85
C GLY A 624 -6.72 9.04 23.98
N SER A 625 -6.45 7.82 24.44
CA SER A 625 -5.49 7.51 25.52
C SER A 625 -4.56 6.37 25.13
N TRP A 626 -3.56 6.08 25.97
CA TRP A 626 -2.68 4.92 25.80
C TRP A 626 -3.41 3.55 25.82
N VAL A 627 -4.68 3.48 26.24
CA VAL A 627 -5.55 2.29 26.12
C VAL A 627 -6.61 2.41 25.03
N SER A 628 -6.93 3.62 24.58
CA SER A 628 -7.95 3.82 23.55
C SER A 628 -7.52 3.24 22.21
N PRO A 629 -8.44 2.63 21.45
CA PRO A 629 -8.16 2.27 20.06
C PRO A 629 -7.86 3.53 19.22
N PRO A 630 -7.06 3.41 18.14
CA PRO A 630 -6.61 4.58 17.37
C PRO A 630 -7.71 5.47 16.78
N HIS A 631 -8.89 4.92 16.44
CA HIS A 631 -9.99 5.71 15.87
C HIS A 631 -10.60 6.73 16.86
N LEU A 632 -10.48 6.52 18.18
CA LEU A 632 -10.99 7.52 19.14
C LEU A 632 -10.23 8.85 19.11
N TYR A 633 -9.08 8.92 18.43
CA TYR A 633 -8.45 10.20 18.12
C TYR A 633 -9.31 11.05 17.15
N VAL A 634 -9.89 10.38 16.15
CA VAL A 634 -10.58 11.05 15.04
C VAL A 634 -12.04 11.31 15.37
N ASP A 635 -12.66 10.37 16.09
CA ASP A 635 -14.07 10.36 16.39
C ASP A 635 -14.47 11.36 17.49
N PHE A 636 -15.77 11.52 17.67
CA PHE A 636 -16.33 12.33 18.74
C PHE A 636 -16.40 11.51 20.03
N ASP A 637 -15.93 12.06 21.14
CA ASP A 637 -16.10 11.46 22.47
C ASP A 637 -16.53 12.54 23.47
N ALA A 638 -17.51 12.22 24.31
CA ALA A 638 -17.96 13.06 25.40
C ALA A 638 -18.43 12.18 26.56
N ILE A 639 -18.08 12.59 27.78
CA ILE A 639 -18.36 11.81 28.98
C ILE A 639 -18.82 12.73 30.12
N ASP A 640 -19.33 12.13 31.19
CA ASP A 640 -19.76 12.87 32.39
C ASP A 640 -18.63 13.80 32.88
N PRO A 641 -18.91 15.10 33.12
CA PRO A 641 -17.89 16.10 33.46
C PRO A 641 -17.23 15.89 34.82
N TRP A 642 -17.74 14.99 35.67
CA TRP A 642 -17.15 14.55 36.93
C TRP A 642 -16.35 13.25 36.80
N SER A 643 -16.25 12.67 35.61
CA SER A 643 -15.43 11.48 35.35
C SER A 643 -13.95 11.77 35.64
N ARG A 644 -13.31 10.90 36.43
CA ARG A 644 -11.89 10.99 36.84
C ARG A 644 -11.12 9.73 36.45
N SER A 645 -11.44 9.19 35.27
CA SER A 645 -10.69 8.07 34.68
C SER A 645 -9.21 8.44 34.58
N GLU A 646 -8.32 7.47 34.79
CA GLU A 646 -6.87 7.65 34.61
C GLU A 646 -6.49 8.05 33.18
N GLU A 647 -7.41 7.91 32.24
CA GLU A 647 -7.26 8.34 30.85
C GLU A 647 -7.47 9.85 30.66
N ASN A 648 -8.04 10.56 31.63
CA ASN A 648 -8.44 11.95 31.47
C ASN A 648 -7.34 12.92 31.94
N GLY A 649 -6.97 13.84 31.06
CA GLY A 649 -6.00 14.90 31.28
C GLY A 649 -6.47 16.26 30.75
N VAL A 650 -5.54 17.19 30.54
CA VAL A 650 -5.86 18.56 30.12
C VAL A 650 -4.73 19.18 29.31
N ARG A 651 -5.15 20.08 28.42
CA ARG A 651 -4.35 21.06 27.70
C ARG A 651 -5.02 22.41 27.83
N CYS A 652 -4.24 23.49 27.91
CA CYS A 652 -4.78 24.85 27.99
C CYS A 652 -4.52 25.65 26.71
N ALA A 653 -5.35 26.68 26.51
CA ALA A 653 -5.26 27.65 25.44
C ALA A 653 -5.27 29.08 25.98
N ARG A 654 -4.80 30.05 25.19
CA ARG A 654 -4.95 31.48 25.45
C ARG A 654 -5.46 32.18 24.21
N TYR A 655 -6.32 33.17 24.42
CA TYR A 655 -6.93 33.95 23.36
C TYR A 655 -6.58 35.43 23.51
N ASP A 656 -6.26 36.09 22.39
CA ASP A 656 -5.99 37.53 22.38
C ASP A 656 -7.24 38.36 22.72
N ALA A 657 -8.43 37.79 22.47
CA ALA A 657 -9.75 38.29 22.81
C ALA A 657 -10.68 37.11 23.11
N ASP A 658 -11.82 37.35 23.76
CA ASP A 658 -12.80 36.29 23.97
C ASP A 658 -13.18 35.62 22.63
N PRO A 659 -13.27 34.27 22.59
CA PRO A 659 -13.63 33.56 21.36
C PRO A 659 -15.05 33.93 20.93
N ASP A 660 -15.34 33.75 19.64
CA ASP A 660 -16.71 33.95 19.14
C ASP A 660 -17.68 33.08 19.98
N PRO A 661 -18.79 33.65 20.51
CA PRO A 661 -19.76 32.90 21.29
C PRO A 661 -20.23 31.60 20.63
N GLU A 662 -20.32 31.54 19.29
CA GLU A 662 -20.70 30.33 18.55
C GLU A 662 -19.73 29.16 18.81
N LEU A 663 -18.43 29.44 19.03
CA LEU A 663 -17.41 28.43 19.32
C LEU A 663 -17.52 27.85 20.73
N LEU A 664 -18.29 28.49 21.61
CA LEU A 664 -18.52 28.06 23.00
C LEU A 664 -19.83 27.26 23.15
N GLU A 665 -20.68 27.23 22.11
CA GLU A 665 -21.98 26.56 22.16
C GLU A 665 -21.85 25.03 22.29
N PRO A 666 -22.85 24.36 22.88
CA PRO A 666 -22.93 22.90 22.84
C PRO A 666 -22.90 22.38 21.40
N ILE A 667 -22.17 21.30 21.17
CA ILE A 667 -22.15 20.59 19.89
C ILE A 667 -23.00 19.33 20.07
N GLU A 668 -24.13 19.28 19.37
CA GLU A 668 -25.04 18.14 19.40
C GLU A 668 -24.82 17.29 18.15
N LEU A 669 -24.56 16.00 18.33
CA LEU A 669 -24.54 15.06 17.20
C LEU A 669 -25.97 14.82 16.72
N PRO A 670 -26.21 14.77 15.40
CA PRO A 670 -27.54 14.53 14.87
C PRO A 670 -27.97 13.08 15.16
N ILE A 671 -28.74 12.89 16.22
CA ILE A 671 -29.38 11.60 16.50
C ILE A 671 -30.58 11.44 15.56
N PHE A 672 -30.52 10.45 14.67
CA PHE A 672 -31.68 10.12 13.84
C PHE A 672 -32.60 9.19 14.59
N ASP A 673 -33.86 9.60 14.77
CA ASP A 673 -34.88 8.73 15.35
C ASP A 673 -35.26 7.63 14.35
N PHE A 674 -34.74 6.43 14.59
CA PHE A 674 -35.11 5.23 13.83
C PHE A 674 -36.48 4.67 14.22
N THR A 675 -37.13 5.23 15.24
CA THR A 675 -38.49 4.84 15.66
C THR A 675 -39.47 5.05 14.51
N GLY A 676 -40.02 3.97 13.98
CA GLY A 676 -40.97 4.01 12.86
C GLY A 676 -40.31 4.04 11.47
N TYR A 677 -38.99 3.90 11.36
CA TYR A 677 -38.34 3.61 10.08
C TYR A 677 -38.93 2.33 9.48
N GLN A 678 -39.32 2.38 8.20
CA GLN A 678 -39.82 1.21 7.48
C GLN A 678 -38.75 0.71 6.51
N PRO A 679 -38.24 -0.52 6.70
CA PRO A 679 -37.39 -1.15 5.71
C PRO A 679 -38.07 -1.22 4.35
N VAL A 680 -37.27 -1.31 3.30
CA VAL A 680 -37.78 -1.59 1.96
C VAL A 680 -38.61 -2.88 1.93
N ASP A 681 -39.57 -2.96 1.01
CA ASP A 681 -40.38 -4.16 0.83
C ASP A 681 -39.54 -5.36 0.36
N ASP A 682 -40.07 -6.58 0.53
CA ASP A 682 -39.33 -7.81 0.23
C ASP A 682 -38.93 -7.95 -1.25
N ALA A 683 -39.72 -7.42 -2.18
CA ALA A 683 -39.40 -7.50 -3.61
C ALA A 683 -38.23 -6.56 -3.95
N THR A 684 -38.20 -5.38 -3.33
CA THR A 684 -37.09 -4.43 -3.40
C THR A 684 -35.84 -5.02 -2.76
N PHE A 685 -35.95 -5.57 -1.54
CA PHE A 685 -34.81 -6.18 -0.85
C PHE A 685 -34.20 -7.36 -1.62
N ALA A 686 -35.03 -8.22 -2.23
CA ALA A 686 -34.56 -9.30 -3.09
C ALA A 686 -33.76 -8.81 -4.31
N SER A 687 -33.95 -7.55 -4.71
CA SER A 687 -33.13 -6.92 -5.75
C SER A 687 -31.79 -6.42 -5.23
N TYR A 688 -31.70 -6.05 -3.95
CA TYR A 688 -30.45 -5.69 -3.29
C TYR A 688 -29.55 -6.90 -3.07
N LEU A 689 -30.11 -8.05 -2.69
CA LEU A 689 -29.33 -9.29 -2.49
C LEU A 689 -28.54 -9.71 -3.74
N ARG A 690 -29.07 -9.43 -4.94
CA ARG A 690 -28.37 -9.71 -6.21
C ARG A 690 -27.08 -8.91 -6.41
N LEU A 691 -26.87 -7.83 -5.64
CA LEU A 691 -25.62 -7.06 -5.69
C LEU A 691 -24.43 -7.85 -5.13
N PHE A 692 -24.68 -8.77 -4.20
CA PHE A 692 -23.63 -9.54 -3.53
C PHE A 692 -23.39 -10.89 -4.18
N GLU A 693 -24.23 -11.31 -5.13
CA GLU A 693 -24.01 -12.55 -5.88
C GLU A 693 -22.68 -12.47 -6.65
N TYR A 694 -21.86 -13.52 -6.53
CA TYR A 694 -20.62 -13.69 -7.28
C TYR A 694 -20.43 -15.15 -7.68
N ASP A 695 -19.58 -15.38 -8.68
CA ASP A 695 -19.16 -16.73 -9.06
C ASP A 695 -18.13 -17.23 -8.04
N ARG A 696 -18.47 -18.32 -7.34
CA ARG A 696 -17.60 -18.87 -6.30
C ARG A 696 -16.31 -19.44 -6.88
N GLY A 697 -16.25 -19.87 -8.15
CA GLY A 697 -15.00 -20.33 -8.79
C GLY A 697 -14.11 -21.26 -7.94
N PRO A 698 -12.86 -21.52 -8.34
CA PRO A 698 -11.86 -22.09 -7.44
C PRO A 698 -11.24 -21.00 -6.53
N LEU A 699 -10.93 -21.30 -5.27
CA LEU A 699 -10.23 -20.35 -4.38
C LEU A 699 -8.76 -20.10 -4.77
N ASN A 700 -8.11 -21.07 -5.43
CA ASN A 700 -6.69 -21.06 -5.76
C ASN A 700 -5.83 -20.61 -4.56
N VAL A 701 -5.95 -21.32 -3.45
CA VAL A 701 -5.37 -20.95 -2.15
C VAL A 701 -3.84 -21.02 -2.19
N THR A 702 -3.17 -19.95 -1.76
CA THR A 702 -1.73 -19.95 -1.41
C THR A 702 -1.59 -19.74 0.10
N ARG A 703 -0.62 -20.40 0.74
CA ARG A 703 -0.43 -20.34 2.20
C ARG A 703 1.07 -20.22 2.53
N SER A 704 1.41 -19.39 3.49
CA SER A 704 2.75 -19.31 4.08
C SER A 704 2.66 -19.07 5.59
N THR A 705 3.56 -19.66 6.36
CA THR A 705 3.63 -19.36 7.80
C THR A 705 4.35 -18.04 8.01
N VAL A 706 3.77 -17.16 8.83
CA VAL A 706 4.32 -15.85 9.16
C VAL A 706 5.08 -15.91 10.48
N ASP A 707 4.37 -16.27 11.55
CA ASP A 707 4.89 -16.31 12.91
C ASP A 707 4.13 -17.37 13.75
N GLU A 708 4.67 -17.64 14.94
CA GLU A 708 4.17 -18.66 15.85
C GLU A 708 4.45 -18.21 17.30
N THR A 709 3.45 -18.35 18.16
CA THR A 709 3.55 -18.14 19.62
C THR A 709 3.42 -19.46 20.35
N ASP A 710 3.53 -19.51 21.68
CA ASP A 710 3.26 -20.75 22.42
C ASP A 710 1.81 -21.24 22.24
N GLU A 711 0.88 -20.34 21.89
CA GLU A 711 -0.56 -20.63 21.89
C GLU A 711 -1.19 -20.76 20.50
N TRP A 712 -0.56 -20.20 19.45
CA TRP A 712 -1.12 -20.26 18.10
C TRP A 712 -0.06 -20.11 17.00
N ILE A 713 -0.44 -20.46 15.77
CA ILE A 713 0.33 -20.27 14.52
C ILE A 713 -0.43 -19.29 13.63
N ARG A 714 0.24 -18.26 13.11
CA ARG A 714 -0.34 -17.37 12.09
C ARG A 714 0.15 -17.76 10.71
N GLU A 715 -0.79 -18.11 9.86
CA GLU A 715 -0.60 -18.30 8.44
C GLU A 715 -1.10 -17.07 7.68
N PHE A 716 -0.38 -16.72 6.62
CA PHE A 716 -0.87 -15.83 5.59
C PHE A 716 -1.46 -16.69 4.48
N VAL A 717 -2.77 -16.60 4.32
CA VAL A 717 -3.53 -17.31 3.30
C VAL A 717 -3.96 -16.28 2.26
N GLU A 718 -3.73 -16.54 0.98
CA GLU A 718 -4.36 -15.75 -0.08
C GLU A 718 -5.31 -16.62 -0.88
N VAL A 719 -6.48 -16.06 -1.19
CA VAL A 719 -7.49 -16.68 -2.04
C VAL A 719 -7.85 -15.72 -3.18
N GLU A 720 -8.44 -16.21 -4.27
CA GLU A 720 -8.98 -15.31 -5.30
C GLU A 720 -10.16 -14.53 -4.74
N ALA A 721 -10.13 -13.20 -4.87
CA ALA A 721 -11.26 -12.36 -4.56
C ALA A 721 -12.41 -12.62 -5.55
N ALA A 722 -13.63 -12.23 -5.18
CA ALA A 722 -14.81 -12.40 -6.02
C ALA A 722 -14.86 -11.47 -7.26
N TYR A 723 -13.83 -10.64 -7.46
CA TYR A 723 -13.81 -9.56 -8.45
C TYR A 723 -12.39 -9.20 -8.91
N LEU A 724 -12.32 -8.58 -10.09
CA LEU A 724 -11.14 -7.94 -10.68
C LEU A 724 -9.86 -8.81 -10.79
N ASP A 725 -9.99 -10.14 -10.74
CA ASP A 725 -8.86 -11.07 -10.66
C ASP A 725 -7.87 -10.69 -9.52
N GLU A 726 -8.38 -10.05 -8.45
CA GLU A 726 -7.59 -9.63 -7.29
C GLU A 726 -7.39 -10.81 -6.32
N ARG A 727 -6.36 -10.72 -5.47
CA ARG A 727 -6.15 -11.67 -4.37
C ARG A 727 -6.69 -11.06 -3.08
N LEU A 728 -7.37 -11.89 -2.28
CA LEU A 728 -7.81 -11.58 -0.93
C LEU A 728 -6.83 -12.22 0.07
N PRO A 729 -6.01 -11.42 0.76
CA PRO A 729 -5.23 -11.85 1.90
C PRO A 729 -6.12 -12.13 3.10
N VAL A 730 -5.81 -13.21 3.82
CA VAL A 730 -6.47 -13.63 5.05
C VAL A 730 -5.38 -14.05 6.04
N HIS A 731 -5.27 -13.36 7.17
CA HIS A 731 -4.48 -13.86 8.28
C HIS A 731 -5.29 -14.93 9.01
N LEU A 732 -4.79 -16.16 8.98
CA LEU A 732 -5.41 -17.31 9.64
C LEU A 732 -4.60 -17.65 10.88
N PHE A 733 -5.23 -17.51 12.05
CA PHE A 733 -4.65 -17.88 13.32
C PHE A 733 -5.19 -19.23 13.74
N LEU A 734 -4.32 -20.23 13.77
CA LEU A 734 -4.63 -21.60 14.15
C LEU A 734 -4.21 -21.86 15.60
N PRO A 735 -5.10 -22.39 16.45
CA PRO A 735 -4.80 -22.65 17.85
C PRO A 735 -3.82 -23.82 18.02
N LYS A 736 -2.99 -23.78 19.05
CA LYS A 736 -2.20 -24.92 19.52
C LYS A 736 -2.90 -25.69 20.62
N GLY A 737 -2.54 -26.96 20.78
CA GLY A 737 -3.08 -27.81 21.86
C GLY A 737 -4.52 -28.32 21.63
N VAL A 738 -5.11 -28.03 20.47
CA VAL A 738 -6.39 -28.54 19.98
C VAL A 738 -6.14 -29.22 18.63
N GLU A 739 -6.86 -30.31 18.34
CA GLU A 739 -6.75 -30.98 17.04
C GLU A 739 -7.83 -30.45 16.08
N PRO A 740 -7.53 -30.29 14.78
CA PRO A 740 -8.53 -29.94 13.79
C PRO A 740 -9.60 -31.04 13.63
N PRO A 741 -10.81 -30.72 13.11
CA PRO A 741 -11.19 -29.41 12.58
C PRO A 741 -11.61 -28.40 13.66
N TYR A 742 -11.19 -27.15 13.52
CA TYR A 742 -11.42 -26.06 14.47
C TYR A 742 -12.76 -25.38 14.24
N GLN A 743 -13.40 -24.92 15.33
CA GLN A 743 -14.47 -23.91 15.23
C GLN A 743 -13.85 -22.62 14.65
N ALA A 744 -14.51 -21.97 13.70
CA ALA A 744 -13.96 -20.84 12.97
C ALA A 744 -14.69 -19.53 13.34
N VAL A 745 -13.93 -18.45 13.52
CA VAL A 745 -14.45 -17.09 13.71
C VAL A 745 -13.94 -16.23 12.55
N VAL A 746 -14.85 -15.70 11.73
CA VAL A 746 -14.53 -14.78 10.65
C VAL A 746 -14.75 -13.35 11.15
N TYR A 747 -13.68 -12.57 11.13
CA TYR A 747 -13.66 -11.22 11.69
C TYR A 747 -13.87 -10.15 10.61
N LEU A 748 -14.65 -9.12 10.94
CA LEU A 748 -14.69 -7.87 10.21
C LEU A 748 -14.26 -6.72 11.14
N PRO A 749 -13.20 -5.97 10.80
CA PRO A 749 -12.62 -4.99 11.71
C PRO A 749 -13.44 -3.71 11.87
N GLY A 750 -13.10 -2.96 12.91
CA GLY A 750 -13.54 -1.58 13.11
C GLY A 750 -12.92 -0.61 12.11
N SER A 751 -13.25 0.68 12.27
CA SER A 751 -12.82 1.76 11.36
C SER A 751 -11.29 1.90 11.27
N SER A 752 -10.54 1.56 12.32
CA SER A 752 -9.07 1.63 12.38
C SER A 752 -8.38 0.92 11.21
N ALA A 753 -8.88 -0.24 10.77
CA ALA A 753 -8.28 -1.00 9.67
C ALA A 753 -8.28 -0.26 8.32
N PHE A 754 -9.17 0.72 8.15
CA PHE A 754 -9.28 1.55 6.95
C PHE A 754 -8.31 2.73 6.94
N SER A 755 -7.59 2.95 8.05
CA SER A 755 -6.61 4.01 8.24
C SER A 755 -5.17 3.48 8.21
N MET A 756 -4.99 2.20 8.56
CA MET A 756 -3.67 1.57 8.58
C MET A 756 -3.17 1.26 7.18
N ALA A 757 -1.86 1.36 6.96
CA ALA A 757 -1.24 1.11 5.66
C ALA A 757 -0.92 -0.37 5.38
N SER A 758 -0.71 -1.18 6.43
CA SER A 758 -0.22 -2.56 6.31
C SER A 758 -0.83 -3.49 7.36
N SER A 759 -1.27 -4.66 6.92
CA SER A 759 -1.82 -5.73 7.75
C SER A 759 -0.74 -6.56 8.47
N ALA A 760 0.55 -6.26 8.24
CA ALA A 760 1.65 -6.97 8.89
C ALA A 760 1.56 -6.90 10.43
N ASN A 761 1.17 -5.74 10.96
CA ASN A 761 0.97 -5.46 12.38
C ASN A 761 -0.51 -5.19 12.65
N ILE A 762 -1.26 -6.23 13.02
CA ILE A 762 -2.69 -6.12 13.37
C ILE A 762 -2.79 -5.69 14.84
N ALA A 763 -3.02 -4.40 15.08
CA ALA A 763 -3.12 -3.83 16.43
C ALA A 763 -4.24 -4.49 17.26
N GLU A 764 -5.36 -4.87 16.62
CA GLU A 764 -6.49 -5.52 17.27
C GLU A 764 -6.19 -6.91 17.83
N MET A 765 -5.02 -7.51 17.50
CA MET A 765 -4.68 -8.82 18.03
C MET A 765 -4.54 -8.84 19.55
N SER A 766 -4.20 -7.73 20.21
CA SER A 766 -4.23 -7.65 21.68
C SER A 766 -5.64 -7.87 22.26
N ALA A 767 -6.68 -7.49 21.51
CA ALA A 767 -8.08 -7.67 21.89
C ALA A 767 -8.69 -8.98 21.37
N LEU A 768 -8.09 -9.60 20.35
CA LEU A 768 -8.65 -10.81 19.69
C LEU A 768 -7.87 -12.09 19.98
N SER A 769 -6.68 -12.03 20.57
CA SER A 769 -5.83 -13.21 20.80
C SER A 769 -6.50 -14.29 21.66
N PHE A 770 -7.47 -13.91 22.49
CA PHE A 770 -8.25 -14.84 23.29
C PHE A 770 -8.98 -15.91 22.46
N LEU A 771 -9.30 -15.62 21.18
CA LEU A 771 -9.96 -16.57 20.29
C LEU A 771 -9.05 -17.76 19.94
N PRO A 772 -7.87 -17.56 19.30
CA PRO A 772 -6.93 -18.64 19.09
C PRO A 772 -6.39 -19.22 20.39
N GLU A 773 -6.18 -18.42 21.44
CA GLU A 773 -5.83 -18.96 22.74
C GLU A 773 -6.91 -19.93 23.23
N SER A 774 -8.20 -19.59 23.16
CA SER A 774 -9.31 -20.46 23.58
C SER A 774 -9.44 -21.76 22.78
N GLY A 775 -8.70 -21.92 21.68
CA GLY A 775 -8.72 -23.13 20.87
C GLY A 775 -9.58 -23.01 19.59
N ARG A 776 -9.92 -21.79 19.17
CA ARG A 776 -10.73 -21.52 17.96
C ARG A 776 -9.85 -20.93 16.86
N ALA A 777 -10.13 -21.24 15.60
CA ALA A 777 -9.44 -20.57 14.51
C ALA A 777 -10.03 -19.16 14.30
N LEU A 778 -9.15 -18.17 14.12
CA LEU A 778 -9.54 -16.80 13.77
C LEU A 778 -9.11 -16.52 12.33
N LEU A 779 -10.07 -16.14 11.49
CA LEU A 779 -9.85 -15.65 10.13
C LEU A 779 -9.99 -14.14 10.15
N TYR A 780 -8.93 -13.44 9.73
CA TYR A 780 -8.90 -11.99 9.58
C TYR A 780 -8.67 -11.65 8.10
N PRO A 781 -9.74 -11.50 7.29
CA PRO A 781 -9.62 -11.08 5.90
C PRO A 781 -9.22 -9.61 5.81
N VAL A 782 -8.20 -9.30 5.00
CA VAL A 782 -7.84 -7.92 4.66
C VAL A 782 -8.83 -7.46 3.60
N VAL A 783 -9.95 -6.86 4.01
CA VAL A 783 -11.05 -6.49 3.10
C VAL A 783 -10.71 -5.27 2.22
N LYS A 784 -11.38 -5.11 1.08
CA LYS A 784 -11.12 -4.00 0.16
C LYS A 784 -11.30 -2.64 0.83
N GLY A 785 -10.29 -1.78 0.68
CA GLY A 785 -10.21 -0.46 1.31
C GLY A 785 -9.56 -0.48 2.70
N SER A 786 -9.11 -1.63 3.21
CA SER A 786 -8.34 -1.73 4.45
C SER A 786 -6.87 -2.05 4.15
N TYR A 787 -5.97 -1.65 5.05
CA TYR A 787 -4.53 -1.96 4.99
C TYR A 787 -3.91 -1.74 3.60
N GLU A 788 -3.12 -2.68 3.09
CA GLU A 788 -2.50 -2.62 1.77
C GLU A 788 -3.49 -2.68 0.59
N ARG A 789 -4.77 -2.98 0.85
CA ARG A 789 -5.84 -3.08 -0.17
C ARG A 789 -6.63 -1.78 -0.32
N GLN A 790 -5.96 -0.64 -0.14
CA GLN A 790 -6.54 0.70 -0.35
C GLN A 790 -7.07 0.93 -1.76
N TRP A 791 -7.93 1.93 -1.88
CA TRP A 791 -8.37 2.45 -3.18
C TRP A 791 -7.25 3.25 -3.83
N GLU A 792 -7.03 3.03 -5.12
CA GLU A 792 -6.04 3.80 -5.91
C GLU A 792 -6.35 5.31 -5.93
N ARG A 793 -7.61 5.68 -5.71
CA ARG A 793 -8.08 7.07 -5.68
C ARG A 793 -9.18 7.25 -4.63
N PRO A 794 -9.37 8.47 -4.11
CA PRO A 794 -10.49 8.79 -3.23
C PRO A 794 -11.84 8.47 -3.90
N ILE A 795 -12.74 7.85 -3.15
CA ILE A 795 -14.07 7.46 -3.60
C ILE A 795 -14.92 8.70 -3.91
N ARG A 796 -15.50 8.75 -5.12
CA ARG A 796 -16.33 9.88 -5.57
C ARG A 796 -17.76 9.43 -5.88
N GLY A 797 -18.70 9.98 -5.11
CA GLY A 797 -20.13 9.80 -5.35
C GLY A 797 -20.68 8.44 -4.93
N MET A 798 -21.99 8.28 -5.09
CA MET A 798 -22.77 7.16 -4.54
C MET A 798 -22.45 5.79 -5.18
N THR A 799 -22.12 5.75 -6.47
CA THR A 799 -21.84 4.49 -7.19
C THR A 799 -20.58 3.80 -6.67
N GLU A 800 -19.48 4.55 -6.53
CA GLU A 800 -18.22 4.00 -6.02
C GLU A 800 -18.35 3.62 -4.54
N ARG A 801 -19.12 4.40 -3.75
CA ARG A 801 -19.48 4.04 -2.38
C ARG A 801 -20.22 2.71 -2.32
N ARG A 802 -21.26 2.48 -3.12
CA ARG A 802 -21.93 1.18 -3.19
C ARG A 802 -20.95 0.06 -3.47
N GLN A 803 -20.10 0.24 -4.48
CA GLN A 803 -19.17 -0.80 -4.91
C GLN A 803 -18.20 -1.20 -3.79
N ARG A 804 -17.77 -0.25 -2.95
CA ARG A 804 -16.94 -0.54 -1.78
C ARG A 804 -17.56 -1.56 -0.84
N TYR A 805 -18.80 -1.33 -0.43
CA TYR A 805 -19.45 -2.21 0.53
C TYR A 805 -19.81 -3.56 -0.09
N VAL A 806 -20.16 -3.60 -1.38
CA VAL A 806 -20.37 -4.87 -2.10
C VAL A 806 -19.09 -5.73 -2.09
N TRP A 807 -17.95 -5.16 -2.46
CA TRP A 807 -16.68 -5.89 -2.48
C TRP A 807 -16.22 -6.33 -1.09
N MET A 808 -16.42 -5.50 -0.07
CA MET A 808 -16.11 -5.88 1.31
C MET A 808 -16.98 -7.04 1.80
N VAL A 809 -18.28 -7.04 1.50
CA VAL A 809 -19.18 -8.16 1.83
C VAL A 809 -18.75 -9.43 1.10
N GLN A 810 -18.42 -9.32 -0.19
CA GLN A 810 -17.92 -10.44 -0.98
C GLN A 810 -16.59 -10.99 -0.46
N ASP A 811 -15.69 -10.15 0.05
CA ASP A 811 -14.44 -10.61 0.68
C ASP A 811 -14.72 -11.47 1.93
N ILE A 812 -15.66 -11.05 2.78
CA ILE A 812 -16.06 -11.86 3.95
C ILE A 812 -16.70 -13.18 3.51
N MET A 813 -17.61 -13.14 2.52
CA MET A 813 -18.20 -14.36 1.96
C MET A 813 -17.14 -15.29 1.34
N ARG A 814 -16.08 -14.72 0.77
CA ARG A 814 -14.94 -15.47 0.22
C ARG A 814 -14.07 -16.11 1.29
N ALA A 815 -13.93 -15.46 2.44
CA ALA A 815 -13.31 -16.09 3.61
C ALA A 815 -14.14 -17.27 4.12
N VAL A 816 -15.47 -17.18 4.09
CA VAL A 816 -16.36 -18.32 4.40
C VAL A 816 -16.24 -19.44 3.36
N ASP A 817 -16.06 -19.12 2.07
CA ASP A 817 -15.75 -20.13 1.05
C ASP A 817 -14.49 -20.93 1.42
N PHE A 818 -13.47 -20.25 1.93
CA PHE A 818 -12.25 -20.91 2.41
C PHE A 818 -12.48 -21.79 3.63
N VAL A 819 -13.41 -21.44 4.52
CA VAL A 819 -13.81 -22.31 5.64
C VAL A 819 -14.41 -23.62 5.12
N GLU A 820 -15.33 -23.57 4.15
CA GLU A 820 -15.98 -24.77 3.58
C GLU A 820 -14.99 -25.68 2.83
N GLU A 821 -13.97 -25.11 2.16
CA GLU A 821 -12.95 -25.89 1.44
C GLU A 821 -11.81 -26.42 2.33
N SER A 822 -11.67 -25.90 3.57
CA SER A 822 -10.59 -26.27 4.47
C SER A 822 -10.93 -27.48 5.33
N ALA A 823 -10.18 -28.57 5.19
CA ALA A 823 -10.31 -29.75 6.04
C ALA A 823 -9.95 -29.51 7.52
N GLU A 824 -9.30 -28.37 7.82
CA GLU A 824 -8.88 -28.00 9.17
C GLU A 824 -9.93 -27.16 9.91
N LEU A 825 -10.97 -26.69 9.22
CA LEU A 825 -12.00 -25.82 9.76
C LEU A 825 -13.36 -26.51 9.70
N ARG A 826 -14.23 -26.21 10.67
CA ARG A 826 -15.59 -26.75 10.72
C ARG A 826 -16.54 -25.85 9.93
N GLU A 827 -17.17 -26.41 8.91
CA GLU A 827 -18.24 -25.75 8.15
C GLU A 827 -19.56 -25.61 8.93
N ASP A 828 -19.72 -26.35 10.04
CA ASP A 828 -20.92 -26.37 10.89
C ASP A 828 -20.74 -25.61 12.23
N ALA A 829 -19.67 -24.82 12.34
CA ALA A 829 -19.37 -24.02 13.51
C ALA A 829 -18.62 -22.74 13.11
N VAL A 830 -19.27 -21.91 12.28
CA VAL A 830 -18.73 -20.65 11.76
C VAL A 830 -19.40 -19.47 12.45
N ALA A 831 -18.64 -18.69 13.21
CA ALA A 831 -19.11 -17.44 13.80
C ALA A 831 -18.65 -16.22 12.99
N PHE A 832 -19.53 -15.23 12.88
CA PHE A 832 -19.17 -13.87 12.48
C PHE A 832 -18.82 -13.05 13.72
N LEU A 833 -17.71 -12.32 13.71
CA LEU A 833 -17.39 -11.32 14.73
C LEU A 833 -17.17 -9.97 14.07
N GLY A 834 -18.02 -8.99 14.39
CA GLY A 834 -17.88 -7.60 13.96
C GLY A 834 -17.51 -6.70 15.13
N LEU A 835 -16.58 -5.77 14.92
CA LEU A 835 -16.20 -4.73 15.90
C LEU A 835 -16.54 -3.34 15.35
N SER A 836 -17.22 -2.50 16.13
CA SER A 836 -17.53 -1.10 15.80
C SER A 836 -18.16 -1.00 14.39
N PHE A 837 -17.53 -0.34 13.43
CA PHE A 837 -17.92 -0.34 12.01
C PHE A 837 -18.29 -1.73 11.46
N GLY A 838 -17.51 -2.77 11.76
CA GLY A 838 -17.79 -4.13 11.32
C GLY A 838 -19.04 -4.73 11.96
N ALA A 839 -19.37 -4.29 13.17
CA ALA A 839 -20.57 -4.67 13.92
C ALA A 839 -21.82 -3.92 13.41
N GLU A 840 -21.70 -2.63 13.12
CA GLU A 840 -22.75 -1.79 12.52
C GLU A 840 -23.14 -2.24 11.12
N LEU A 841 -22.15 -2.63 10.32
CA LEU A 841 -22.39 -2.95 8.92
C LEU A 841 -23.43 -4.06 8.77
N VAL A 842 -23.33 -5.14 9.55
CA VAL A 842 -24.15 -6.38 9.55
C VAL A 842 -24.41 -7.09 8.21
N LEU A 843 -24.15 -6.46 7.07
CA LEU A 843 -24.44 -6.96 5.73
C LEU A 843 -23.88 -8.37 5.51
N PRO A 844 -22.60 -8.67 5.85
CA PRO A 844 -22.05 -10.00 5.60
C PRO A 844 -22.86 -11.12 6.28
N VAL A 845 -23.21 -10.94 7.55
CA VAL A 845 -23.96 -11.94 8.33
C VAL A 845 -25.45 -11.95 7.99
N ALA A 846 -26.01 -10.84 7.49
CA ALA A 846 -27.38 -10.82 6.99
C ALA A 846 -27.53 -11.50 5.62
N VAL A 847 -26.55 -11.33 4.73
CA VAL A 847 -26.54 -11.84 3.35
C VAL A 847 -26.11 -13.30 3.30
N ASP A 848 -25.08 -13.69 4.05
CA ASP A 848 -24.54 -15.05 4.05
C ASP A 848 -25.16 -15.91 5.15
N LYS A 849 -25.90 -16.95 4.74
CA LYS A 849 -26.62 -17.84 5.67
C LYS A 849 -25.77 -18.98 6.22
N ARG A 850 -24.47 -19.01 5.92
CA ARG A 850 -23.51 -20.00 6.41
C ARG A 850 -22.93 -19.67 7.79
N PHE A 851 -23.22 -18.50 8.34
CA PHE A 851 -22.86 -18.19 9.72
C PHE A 851 -23.86 -18.84 10.69
N ASP A 852 -23.32 -19.59 11.64
CA ASP A 852 -24.09 -20.30 12.68
C ASP A 852 -24.30 -19.44 13.95
N ALA A 853 -23.44 -18.44 14.16
CA ALA A 853 -23.56 -17.48 15.25
C ALA A 853 -22.93 -16.12 14.86
N ALA A 854 -23.37 -15.05 15.52
CA ALA A 854 -22.80 -13.72 15.36
C ALA A 854 -22.49 -13.10 16.72
N VAL A 855 -21.37 -12.38 16.79
CA VAL A 855 -20.96 -11.53 17.92
C VAL A 855 -20.69 -10.13 17.37
N LEU A 856 -21.45 -9.15 17.83
CA LEU A 856 -21.38 -7.77 17.38
C LEU A 856 -20.96 -6.91 18.58
N ILE A 857 -19.80 -6.26 18.50
CA ILE A 857 -19.25 -5.46 19.60
C ILE A 857 -19.30 -3.98 19.22
N GLY A 858 -19.98 -3.14 20.00
CA GLY A 858 -20.16 -1.71 19.71
C GLY A 858 -21.10 -1.46 18.53
N ALA A 859 -22.16 -2.27 18.40
CA ALA A 859 -23.08 -2.22 17.26
C ALA A 859 -24.27 -1.29 17.53
N ALA A 860 -24.58 -0.41 16.57
CA ALA A 860 -25.73 0.48 16.71
C ALA A 860 -26.24 0.99 15.34
N LEU A 861 -27.32 1.76 15.36
CA LEU A 861 -27.80 2.47 14.18
C LEU A 861 -27.12 3.84 14.09
N ASP A 862 -26.07 3.92 13.29
CA ASP A 862 -25.33 5.16 13.12
C ASP A 862 -26.00 6.09 12.07
N PRO A 863 -26.42 7.31 12.46
CA PRO A 863 -27.01 8.29 11.55
C PRO A 863 -26.02 8.80 10.48
N ALA A 864 -24.71 8.68 10.69
CA ALA A 864 -23.69 9.09 9.73
C ALA A 864 -23.74 8.29 8.42
N TRP A 865 -24.39 7.12 8.41
CA TRP A 865 -24.67 6.37 7.18
C TRP A 865 -25.71 7.07 6.29
N ARG A 866 -26.62 7.87 6.86
CA ARG A 866 -27.77 8.44 6.14
C ARG A 866 -27.35 9.59 5.23
N GLY A 867 -27.71 9.49 3.95
CA GLY A 867 -27.28 10.45 2.92
C GLY A 867 -25.82 10.30 2.50
N VAL A 868 -25.11 9.35 3.09
CA VAL A 868 -23.69 9.05 2.89
C VAL A 868 -23.52 7.71 2.16
N VAL A 869 -24.41 6.73 2.41
CA VAL A 869 -24.51 5.48 1.64
C VAL A 869 -25.82 5.37 0.86
N PRO A 870 -25.84 4.67 -0.30
CA PRO A 870 -27.07 4.33 -1.01
C PRO A 870 -27.97 3.36 -0.23
N GLU A 871 -29.29 3.47 -0.41
CA GLU A 871 -30.29 2.63 0.27
C GLU A 871 -30.06 1.12 0.08
N GLU A 872 -29.55 0.71 -1.09
CA GLU A 872 -29.27 -0.69 -1.39
C GLU A 872 -28.20 -1.34 -0.52
N ILE A 873 -27.36 -0.56 0.17
CA ILE A 873 -26.31 -1.07 1.07
C ILE A 873 -26.46 -0.54 2.49
N ALA A 874 -27.59 0.08 2.81
CA ALA A 874 -27.79 0.68 4.11
C ALA A 874 -28.11 -0.39 5.19
N PRO A 875 -27.36 -0.46 6.30
CA PRO A 875 -27.46 -1.55 7.29
C PRO A 875 -28.87 -1.80 7.82
N TRP A 876 -29.67 -0.76 8.05
CA TRP A 876 -31.05 -0.87 8.54
C TRP A 876 -31.99 -1.70 7.66
N ASN A 877 -31.71 -1.82 6.35
CA ASN A 877 -32.48 -2.68 5.45
C ASN A 877 -32.15 -4.17 5.64
N TYR A 878 -31.01 -4.49 6.25
CA TYR A 878 -30.48 -5.84 6.46
C TYR A 878 -30.67 -6.36 7.89
N ILE A 879 -30.56 -5.51 8.91
CA ILE A 879 -30.75 -5.89 10.33
C ILE A 879 -32.10 -6.59 10.54
N THR A 880 -33.15 -6.05 9.92
CA THR A 880 -34.53 -6.60 9.94
C THR A 880 -34.70 -7.93 9.24
N ARG A 881 -33.64 -8.47 8.65
CA ARG A 881 -33.59 -9.75 7.94
C ARG A 881 -32.40 -10.61 8.37
N LEU A 882 -31.74 -10.21 9.46
CA LEU A 882 -30.73 -11.00 10.14
C LEU A 882 -31.42 -12.15 10.87
N THR A 883 -31.05 -13.39 10.51
CA THR A 883 -31.66 -14.62 11.03
C THR A 883 -30.68 -15.49 11.80
N THR A 884 -29.40 -15.13 11.80
CA THR A 884 -28.34 -15.84 12.51
C THR A 884 -28.41 -15.52 14.00
N PRO A 885 -28.33 -16.50 14.92
CA PRO A 885 -28.27 -16.24 16.36
C PRO A 885 -27.21 -15.19 16.68
N THR A 886 -27.59 -14.10 17.35
CA THR A 886 -26.73 -12.89 17.47
C THR A 886 -26.62 -12.40 18.90
N MET A 887 -25.39 -12.19 19.37
CA MET A 887 -25.12 -11.45 20.59
C MET A 887 -24.57 -10.07 20.27
N VAL A 888 -25.07 -9.04 20.96
CA VAL A 888 -24.58 -7.67 20.91
C VAL A 888 -23.93 -7.34 22.25
N ILE A 889 -22.71 -6.79 22.25
CA ILE A 889 -21.99 -6.33 23.46
C ILE A 889 -21.64 -4.86 23.28
N ASN A 890 -22.24 -3.97 24.07
CA ASN A 890 -22.01 -2.54 23.98
C ASN A 890 -21.78 -1.88 25.35
N GLY A 891 -21.21 -0.68 25.33
CA GLY A 891 -21.16 0.21 26.48
C GLY A 891 -22.44 1.03 26.64
N GLU A 892 -22.92 1.15 27.87
CA GLU A 892 -24.05 2.00 28.26
C GLU A 892 -23.75 3.49 28.06
N TYR A 893 -22.48 3.89 28.23
CA TYR A 893 -22.02 5.27 28.14
C TYR A 893 -21.35 5.57 26.78
N ASP A 894 -21.72 4.83 25.74
CA ASP A 894 -21.22 5.07 24.39
C ASP A 894 -21.80 6.38 23.84
N PHE A 895 -20.94 7.37 23.69
CA PHE A 895 -21.31 8.67 23.16
C PHE A 895 -21.58 8.66 21.65
N MET A 896 -20.83 7.85 20.90
CA MET A 896 -21.01 7.74 19.45
C MET A 896 -22.34 7.07 19.13
N HIS A 897 -22.70 6.07 19.94
CA HIS A 897 -23.94 5.34 19.81
C HIS A 897 -24.74 5.40 21.10
N PRO A 898 -25.53 6.48 21.30
CA PRO A 898 -26.36 6.62 22.48
C PRO A 898 -27.23 5.38 22.73
N PHE A 899 -27.22 4.92 23.98
CA PHE A 899 -27.81 3.64 24.35
C PHE A 899 -29.30 3.53 23.99
N GLU A 900 -30.11 4.52 24.37
CA GLU A 900 -31.57 4.48 24.15
C GLU A 900 -31.94 4.78 22.69
N GLU A 901 -31.23 5.69 22.02
CA GLU A 901 -31.62 6.21 20.71
C GLU A 901 -31.03 5.43 19.54
N SER A 902 -29.90 4.76 19.72
CA SER A 902 -29.18 4.06 18.65
C SER A 902 -29.05 2.56 18.91
N GLN A 903 -28.61 2.16 20.11
CA GLN A 903 -28.32 0.75 20.40
C GLN A 903 -29.57 -0.10 20.65
N VAL A 904 -30.51 0.39 21.46
CA VAL A 904 -31.77 -0.32 21.74
C VAL A 904 -32.56 -0.55 20.43
N PRO A 905 -32.78 0.47 19.57
CA PRO A 905 -33.44 0.25 18.28
C PRO A 905 -32.68 -0.73 17.37
N PHE A 906 -31.34 -0.70 17.36
CA PHE A 906 -30.55 -1.68 16.62
C PHE A 906 -30.88 -3.11 17.05
N PHE A 907 -30.83 -3.39 18.36
CA PHE A 907 -31.09 -4.72 18.91
C PHE A 907 -32.55 -5.18 18.70
N ASP A 908 -33.51 -4.25 18.82
CA ASP A 908 -34.93 -4.52 18.59
C ASP A 908 -35.23 -4.87 17.13
N LEU A 909 -34.50 -4.26 16.18
CA LEU A 909 -34.65 -4.55 14.75
C LEU A 909 -34.08 -5.91 14.33
N ILE A 910 -33.22 -6.55 15.13
CA ILE A 910 -32.69 -7.88 14.80
C ILE A 910 -33.84 -8.89 14.74
N ALA A 911 -34.06 -9.48 13.56
CA ALA A 911 -35.19 -10.36 13.26
C ALA A 911 -35.05 -11.81 13.78
N VAL A 912 -34.14 -12.03 14.72
CA VAL A 912 -33.91 -13.30 15.41
C VAL A 912 -34.90 -13.42 16.58
N PRO A 913 -35.45 -14.61 16.89
CA PRO A 913 -36.26 -14.83 18.09
C PRO A 913 -35.54 -14.40 19.37
N ASP A 914 -36.26 -13.90 20.38
CA ASP A 914 -35.66 -13.39 21.62
C ASP A 914 -34.82 -14.45 22.37
N GLU A 915 -35.15 -15.73 22.26
CA GLU A 915 -34.33 -16.83 22.80
C GLU A 915 -33.01 -17.08 22.07
N GLU A 916 -32.84 -16.52 20.87
CA GLU A 916 -31.67 -16.69 20.00
C GLU A 916 -30.83 -15.41 19.85
N LYS A 917 -31.21 -14.33 20.54
CA LYS A 917 -30.41 -13.10 20.63
C LYS A 917 -30.14 -12.69 22.07
N GLU A 918 -29.01 -12.01 22.30
CA GLU A 918 -28.60 -11.54 23.62
C GLU A 918 -28.02 -10.12 23.54
N PHE A 919 -28.42 -9.24 24.45
CA PHE A 919 -27.88 -7.89 24.56
C PHE A 919 -27.12 -7.75 25.89
N VAL A 920 -25.79 -7.68 25.79
CA VAL A 920 -24.89 -7.44 26.92
C VAL A 920 -24.56 -5.96 26.96
N VAL A 921 -24.97 -5.29 28.03
CA VAL A 921 -24.76 -3.85 28.24
C VAL A 921 -23.83 -3.70 29.44
N LEU A 922 -22.72 -3.00 29.24
CA LEU A 922 -21.67 -2.83 30.24
C LEU A 922 -21.53 -1.34 30.59
N PRO A 923 -21.21 -0.97 31.85
CA PRO A 923 -21.08 0.43 32.27
C PRO A 923 -19.74 1.04 31.78
N THR A 924 -19.55 1.09 30.47
CA THR A 924 -18.34 1.53 29.75
C THR A 924 -18.71 2.44 28.57
N GLY A 925 -17.73 3.07 27.93
CA GLY A 925 -17.90 3.79 26.67
C GLY A 925 -17.99 2.87 25.44
N HIS A 926 -17.70 3.41 24.26
CA HIS A 926 -17.90 2.74 22.96
C HIS A 926 -17.41 1.30 22.87
N LEU A 927 -16.16 1.04 23.31
CA LEU A 927 -15.61 -0.30 23.39
C LEU A 927 -15.59 -0.78 24.84
N PRO A 928 -16.31 -1.88 25.17
CA PRO A 928 -16.29 -2.42 26.52
C PRO A 928 -14.95 -3.03 26.93
N ALA A 929 -14.77 -3.22 28.25
CA ALA A 929 -13.55 -3.77 28.82
C ALA A 929 -13.25 -5.18 28.28
N ASN A 930 -11.99 -5.41 27.91
CA ASN A 930 -11.58 -6.64 27.21
C ASN A 930 -11.96 -7.93 27.96
N ASN A 931 -11.79 -7.96 29.28
CA ASN A 931 -12.10 -9.16 30.08
C ASN A 931 -13.59 -9.55 30.02
N ASP A 932 -14.50 -8.56 30.03
CA ASP A 932 -15.94 -8.82 29.94
C ASP A 932 -16.31 -9.27 28.53
N VAL A 933 -15.75 -8.63 27.50
CA VAL A 933 -15.90 -9.03 26.09
C VAL A 933 -15.46 -10.49 25.90
N ILE A 934 -14.29 -10.86 26.44
CA ILE A 934 -13.76 -12.24 26.38
C ILE A 934 -14.73 -13.22 27.05
N ALA A 935 -15.17 -12.93 28.28
CA ALA A 935 -16.02 -13.82 29.04
C ALA A 935 -17.37 -14.07 28.35
N HIS A 936 -18.02 -13.02 27.87
CA HIS A 936 -19.31 -13.12 27.17
C HIS A 936 -19.16 -13.79 25.81
N THR A 937 -18.13 -13.44 25.03
CA THR A 937 -17.88 -14.04 23.71
C THR A 937 -17.62 -15.54 23.82
N LEU A 938 -16.75 -15.98 24.74
CA LEU A 938 -16.45 -17.39 24.90
C LEU A 938 -17.66 -18.18 25.40
N ARG A 939 -18.45 -17.64 26.34
CA ARG A 939 -19.71 -18.27 26.78
C ARG A 939 -20.67 -18.45 25.62
N TRP A 940 -20.90 -17.40 24.84
CA TRP A 940 -21.80 -17.43 23.69
C TRP A 940 -21.38 -18.49 22.66
N LEU A 941 -20.10 -18.53 22.31
CA LEU A 941 -19.57 -19.53 21.38
C LEU A 941 -19.61 -20.95 21.93
N ASP A 942 -19.36 -21.14 23.24
CA ASP A 942 -19.50 -22.45 23.91
C ASP A 942 -20.95 -22.95 23.91
N GLU A 943 -21.92 -22.06 24.11
CA GLU A 943 -23.36 -22.40 24.05
C GLU A 943 -23.80 -22.81 22.65
N ARG A 944 -23.24 -22.19 21.60
CA ARG A 944 -23.60 -22.45 20.21
C ARG A 944 -22.88 -23.65 19.61
N PHE A 945 -21.56 -23.78 19.85
CA PHE A 945 -20.72 -24.76 19.18
C PHE A 945 -20.20 -25.88 20.10
N GLY A 946 -20.45 -25.75 21.41
CA GLY A 946 -19.86 -26.58 22.45
C GLY A 946 -18.48 -26.07 22.89
N PRO A 947 -18.03 -26.42 24.12
CA PRO A 947 -16.73 -26.03 24.64
C PRO A 947 -15.58 -26.71 23.90
N VAL A 948 -14.44 -26.02 23.77
CA VAL A 948 -13.26 -26.55 23.08
C VAL A 948 -12.45 -27.47 24.01
N PRO A 949 -12.23 -28.75 23.65
CA PRO A 949 -11.46 -29.68 24.47
C PRO A 949 -9.95 -29.46 24.29
N ARG A 950 -9.30 -28.78 25.25
CA ARG A 950 -7.82 -28.66 25.27
C ARG A 950 -7.14 -29.96 25.69
N ARG A 951 -6.05 -30.33 25.00
CA ARG A 951 -5.14 -31.37 25.51
C ARG A 951 -4.37 -30.83 26.73
N ARG A 952 -4.31 -31.64 27.80
CA ARG A 952 -3.47 -31.39 28.97
C ARG A 952 -2.00 -31.63 28.69
#